data_AF-A0A6J1ABY6-F1
#
_entry.id   AF-A0A6J1ABY6-F1
#
_cell.length_a   1.000
_cell.length_b   1.000
_cell.length_c   1.000
_cell.angle_alpha   90.00
_cell.angle_beta   90.00
_cell.angle_gamma   90.00
#
_symmetry.space_group_name_H-M   'P 1'
#
loop_
_entity.id
_entity.type
_entity.pdbx_description
1 polymer ?
#
loop_
_entity_poly.entity_id
_entity_poly.type
_entity_poly.pdbx_seq_one_letter_code
_entity_poly.pdbx_strand_id
1 'polypeptide(L)'
;MAASVDNRQFRGLEPALNGVFTPLMPGPTPIHRPVKHVFLNQDYDSSSEDEENERNHYKDMIIKSNRELEPSILDPRDEATADNWIERNPSMVRLTGKHPFNSEAPLNRLMHHGFITPVPLHYVRSHGSVPKASWDDWTVEVTGLVKRPMKLTMDQLVNEFQSREFPVTLVCAGNRRKEQNMIKQTIGFNWGAAGVSTSVWRGVPLCDVLKRCGIFGKKNGALNVCFEGAEDLPGGGGSKYGTSIKKEFAMDPSRDIILAYMQNGECLAPDHGFPVRMIIPGFIGGRMVKWLKRIIVTTPESENYYHYKDNRVLPSHVDADLANAEAWWYKPEYIINELNINSVITTPCHEEILPINSWTTQRPYNLRGYAYSGGGKKVTRVEVTMDGGETWQVCTLDHPEKPNKYGKFWCWCFWSLEVEVLDLLGAKEIAVRAWDETLNTQPEKLIWNVMGMMNNCWFRVKTNICKPHKGEIGIVFEHPTLPGNQSGGWMAKERHLEKSADANSSLKKSVSSPFMNTASKTFSMSEVNKHNSADSAWIVVHGHIYDCTRFLKDHPGGTDSILINAGTDCTEEFDAIHSDKAKKMLEDYRIGELITTGYASDSSTSSPNNSVHGASNVSFLAPIKEVAPTRPVALVPREKIPCKLVEKTSISHDVRLFRFALPSVDQVLGLPVGKHIFLCATIDDKLCMRAYTPTSTIDEVGQFDLVVKVYFKGVHPKFPNGGLMSQHLDSLPLGSFLDVKGPLGHIEYTGRGNFTVHGKPKFAKKLAMLAGGTGITPIYQVIQAILKDPEDETEIYVVYANRTEDDILLNEELDGWAKKHDRLKVWYVVQESIREGWQYSLGFITESILREHIPEGSEDTLALACGPPPMIQFAVQPNLEKMNYDVKDSLLVF
;
A
#
# COMPACT_ATOMS: atom_id res chain seq x y z
N MET A 1 2.15 62.98 -25.40
CA MET A 1 1.26 64.16 -25.44
C MET A 1 -0.01 63.78 -26.19
N ALA A 2 -1.15 64.37 -25.83
CA ALA A 2 -2.45 64.37 -26.54
C ALA A 2 -3.00 62.99 -27.02
N ALA A 3 -4.03 62.42 -26.39
CA ALA A 3 -5.46 62.80 -26.51
C ALA A 3 -6.07 62.43 -27.89
N SER A 4 -7.33 62.04 -28.05
CA SER A 4 -8.43 61.55 -27.21
C SER A 4 -9.65 61.50 -28.14
N VAL A 5 -10.59 60.55 -27.94
CA VAL A 5 -12.07 60.79 -27.98
C VAL A 5 -12.66 61.15 -29.38
N ASP A 6 -13.81 60.70 -29.90
CA ASP A 6 -15.15 60.34 -29.38
C ASP A 6 -15.88 59.51 -30.50
N ASN A 7 -17.15 59.06 -30.50
CA ASN A 7 -18.27 59.10 -29.53
C ASN A 7 -19.11 57.79 -29.66
N ARG A 8 -20.44 57.90 -29.80
CA ARG A 8 -21.48 56.87 -29.63
C ARG A 8 -22.41 56.72 -30.84
N GLN A 9 -22.89 55.48 -31.01
CA GLN A 9 -24.29 55.02 -31.17
C GLN A 9 -25.36 55.90 -31.84
N PHE A 10 -26.21 55.27 -32.68
CA PHE A 10 -27.68 55.32 -32.53
C PHE A 10 -28.37 54.09 -33.17
N ARG A 11 -29.63 53.81 -32.79
CA ARG A 11 -30.44 52.62 -33.14
C ARG A 11 -31.62 52.95 -34.08
N GLY A 12 -32.09 51.92 -34.82
CA GLY A 12 -33.46 51.79 -35.38
C GLY A 12 -33.56 50.52 -36.24
N LEU A 13 -34.13 49.41 -35.75
CA LEU A 13 -35.56 49.02 -35.75
C LEU A 13 -36.12 48.59 -37.12
N GLU A 14 -35.89 47.30 -37.46
CA GLU A 14 -36.86 46.21 -37.77
C GLU A 14 -38.26 46.52 -38.38
N PRO A 15 -38.85 45.60 -39.21
CA PRO A 15 -39.34 44.30 -38.69
C PRO A 15 -39.26 43.05 -39.60
N ALA A 16 -39.56 41.91 -38.96
CA ALA A 16 -39.40 40.51 -39.38
C ALA A 16 -40.43 39.94 -40.39
N LEU A 17 -40.11 38.75 -40.96
CA LEU A 17 -40.90 37.51 -40.76
C LEU A 17 -40.31 36.27 -41.49
N ASN A 18 -40.05 35.18 -40.75
CA ASN A 18 -40.41 33.77 -41.05
C ASN A 18 -39.53 32.73 -40.31
N GLY A 19 -40.13 31.63 -39.86
CA GLY A 19 -39.42 30.41 -39.42
C GLY A 19 -39.71 29.98 -37.97
N VAL A 20 -40.31 28.80 -37.79
CA VAL A 20 -40.85 28.31 -36.51
C VAL A 20 -40.11 27.05 -36.01
N PHE A 21 -39.66 27.12 -34.75
CA PHE A 21 -39.36 26.05 -33.77
C PHE A 21 -38.26 24.99 -34.03
N THR A 22 -37.33 24.96 -33.08
CA THR A 22 -36.47 23.83 -32.67
C THR A 22 -36.37 23.80 -31.12
N PRO A 23 -35.96 22.69 -30.48
CA PRO A 23 -36.36 22.38 -29.10
C PRO A 23 -35.59 23.13 -27.99
N LEU A 24 -36.21 23.16 -26.80
CA LEU A 24 -35.73 23.80 -25.57
C LEU A 24 -34.34 23.31 -25.11
N MET A 25 -33.42 24.24 -24.90
CA MET A 25 -32.13 24.03 -24.23
C MET A 25 -32.22 24.39 -22.73
N PRO A 26 -31.38 23.80 -21.85
CA PRO A 26 -31.36 24.12 -20.42
C PRO A 26 -30.86 25.56 -20.15
N GLY A 27 -31.38 26.19 -19.10
CA GLY A 27 -30.98 27.54 -18.70
C GLY A 27 -29.54 27.64 -18.15
N PRO A 28 -28.96 28.85 -18.13
CA PRO A 28 -27.56 29.05 -17.77
C PRO A 28 -27.29 28.81 -16.28
N THR A 29 -26.23 28.05 -16.00
CA THR A 29 -25.65 27.88 -14.66
C THR A 29 -25.10 29.22 -14.13
N PRO A 30 -25.17 29.46 -12.80
CA PRO A 30 -24.72 30.72 -12.21
C PRO A 30 -23.19 30.82 -12.25
N ILE A 31 -22.69 31.78 -13.03
CA ILE A 31 -21.27 32.12 -13.08
C ILE A 31 -20.88 32.76 -11.75
N HIS A 32 -20.06 32.07 -10.95
CA HIS A 32 -19.42 32.65 -9.77
C HIS A 32 -18.56 33.85 -10.21
N ARG A 33 -18.94 35.05 -9.76
CA ARG A 33 -18.05 36.23 -9.86
C ARG A 33 -16.87 36.01 -8.91
N PRO A 34 -15.62 36.29 -9.35
CA PRO A 34 -14.50 36.30 -8.43
C PRO A 34 -14.69 37.44 -7.42
N VAL A 35 -14.76 37.10 -6.14
CA VAL A 35 -14.78 38.08 -5.06
C VAL A 35 -13.39 38.71 -5.02
N LYS A 36 -13.31 40.03 -5.26
CA LYS A 36 -12.10 40.79 -4.96
C LYS A 36 -11.92 40.84 -3.44
N HIS A 37 -11.15 39.90 -2.89
CA HIS A 37 -10.60 40.08 -1.55
C HIS A 37 -9.66 41.28 -1.58
N VAL A 38 -10.09 42.36 -0.93
CA VAL A 38 -9.25 43.53 -0.69
C VAL A 38 -8.28 43.14 0.41
N PHE A 39 -7.08 42.71 0.03
CA PHE A 39 -5.97 42.63 0.98
C PHE A 39 -5.74 44.02 1.56
N LEU A 40 -5.95 44.16 2.87
CA LEU A 40 -5.60 45.35 3.61
C LEU A 40 -4.08 45.39 3.76
N ASN A 41 -3.40 46.07 2.83
CA ASN A 41 -2.01 46.46 2.99
C ASN A 41 -1.89 47.43 4.18
N GLN A 42 -1.67 46.88 5.37
CA GLN A 42 -0.95 47.54 6.44
C GLN A 42 0.35 46.77 6.68
N ASP A 43 1.19 46.73 5.65
CA ASP A 43 2.60 46.41 5.81
C ASP A 43 3.21 47.48 6.73
N TYR A 44 3.67 47.06 7.90
CA TYR A 44 4.56 47.88 8.70
C TYR A 44 5.91 47.90 7.99
N ASP A 45 6.10 48.95 7.20
CA ASP A 45 7.25 49.25 6.35
C ASP A 45 8.58 49.12 7.12
N SER A 46 9.22 47.95 7.00
CA SER A 46 10.48 47.58 7.65
C SER A 46 11.11 46.29 7.10
N SER A 47 10.64 45.73 5.97
CA SER A 47 11.43 44.70 5.28
C SER A 47 12.57 45.38 4.54
N SER A 48 13.80 44.99 4.81
CA SER A 48 14.96 45.53 4.09
C SER A 48 14.89 45.18 2.60
N GLU A 49 15.56 45.96 1.76
CA GLU A 49 15.69 45.69 0.32
C GLU A 49 16.16 44.24 0.07
N ASP A 50 17.01 43.70 0.96
CA ASP A 50 17.49 42.31 0.94
C ASP A 50 16.38 41.25 1.11
N GLU A 51 15.36 41.51 1.93
CA GLU A 51 14.22 40.60 2.16
C GLU A 51 13.19 40.67 1.01
N GLU A 52 13.07 41.82 0.34
CA GLU A 52 12.23 41.95 -0.85
C GLU A 52 12.89 41.29 -2.07
N ASN A 53 14.18 41.52 -2.28
CA ASN A 53 14.96 40.87 -3.34
C ASN A 53 14.95 39.33 -3.23
N GLU A 54 15.06 38.79 -2.01
CA GLU A 54 15.01 37.34 -1.76
C GLU A 54 13.62 36.74 -2.04
N ARG A 55 12.54 37.41 -1.60
CA ARG A 55 11.17 36.98 -1.93
C ARG A 55 10.90 37.01 -3.43
N ASN A 56 11.38 38.05 -4.13
CA ASN A 56 11.28 38.13 -5.59
C ASN A 56 12.06 36.99 -6.27
N HIS A 57 13.26 36.65 -5.78
CA HIS A 57 14.05 35.53 -6.30
C HIS A 57 13.32 34.18 -6.17
N TYR A 58 12.79 33.83 -5.00
CA TYR A 58 12.03 32.58 -4.83
C TYR A 58 10.75 32.56 -5.68
N LYS A 59 10.07 33.71 -5.83
CA LYS A 59 8.89 33.85 -6.68
C LYS A 59 9.21 33.56 -8.15
N ASP A 60 10.33 34.06 -8.66
CA ASP A 60 10.78 33.76 -10.02
C ASP A 60 11.12 32.26 -10.20
N MET A 61 11.74 31.63 -9.20
CA MET A 61 11.97 30.17 -9.21
C MET A 61 10.65 29.38 -9.26
N ILE A 62 9.64 29.77 -8.46
CA ILE A 62 8.32 29.15 -8.43
C ILE A 62 7.62 29.30 -9.79
N ILE A 63 7.61 30.52 -10.35
CA ILE A 63 7.01 30.81 -11.66
C ILE A 63 7.70 30.00 -12.77
N LYS A 64 9.03 29.88 -12.75
CA LYS A 64 9.77 29.05 -13.70
C LYS A 64 9.38 27.58 -13.55
N SER A 65 9.49 27.02 -12.35
CA SER A 65 9.22 25.59 -12.11
C SER A 65 7.78 25.21 -12.45
N ASN A 66 6.79 26.04 -12.12
CA ASN A 66 5.38 25.77 -12.45
C ASN A 66 5.10 25.82 -13.98
N ARG A 67 5.90 26.55 -14.78
CA ARG A 67 5.79 26.56 -16.26
C ARG A 67 6.41 25.32 -16.92
N GLU A 68 7.32 24.63 -16.23
CA GLU A 68 8.03 23.45 -16.73
C GLU A 68 7.36 22.12 -16.32
N LEU A 69 6.27 22.18 -15.55
CA LEU A 69 5.48 21.01 -15.15
C LEU A 69 4.32 20.74 -16.12
N GLU A 70 4.08 19.47 -16.42
CA GLU A 70 2.77 19.03 -16.89
C GLU A 70 1.70 19.23 -15.81
N PRO A 71 0.43 19.50 -16.19
CA PRO A 71 -0.66 19.63 -15.24
C PRO A 71 -0.83 18.36 -14.41
N SER A 72 -1.25 18.54 -13.15
CA SER A 72 -1.80 17.47 -12.34
C SER A 72 -3.05 16.88 -13.01
N ILE A 73 -3.34 15.61 -12.75
CA ILE A 73 -4.50 14.91 -13.30
C ILE A 73 -5.26 14.18 -12.19
N LEU A 74 -6.56 13.97 -12.39
CA LEU A 74 -7.28 12.91 -11.67
C LEU A 74 -6.72 11.56 -12.15
N ASP A 75 -5.97 10.91 -11.27
CA ASP A 75 -5.30 9.65 -11.58
C ASP A 75 -6.31 8.49 -11.52
N PRO A 76 -6.48 7.67 -12.59
CA PRO A 76 -7.41 6.53 -12.59
C PRO A 76 -7.15 5.51 -11.46
N ARG A 77 -5.94 5.51 -10.88
CA ARG A 77 -5.61 4.67 -9.71
C ARG A 77 -6.36 5.11 -8.44
N ASP A 78 -6.81 6.35 -8.36
CA ASP A 78 -7.50 6.93 -7.21
C ASP A 78 -9.03 6.88 -7.29
N GLU A 79 -9.64 6.60 -8.45
CA GLU A 79 -11.12 6.61 -8.66
C GLU A 79 -11.91 5.85 -7.59
N ALA A 80 -11.41 4.68 -7.19
CA ALA A 80 -12.00 3.79 -6.18
C ALA A 80 -11.52 4.09 -4.74
N THR A 81 -10.98 5.28 -4.48
CA THR A 81 -10.46 5.73 -3.18
C THR A 81 -11.18 6.99 -2.69
N ALA A 82 -11.03 7.32 -1.41
CA ALA A 82 -11.56 8.57 -0.84
C ALA A 82 -10.86 9.84 -1.39
N ASP A 83 -9.73 9.68 -2.07
CA ASP A 83 -8.92 10.77 -2.64
C ASP A 83 -9.24 11.03 -4.14
N ASN A 84 -10.27 10.39 -4.70
CA ASN A 84 -10.65 10.44 -6.13
C ASN A 84 -10.99 11.83 -6.73
N TRP A 85 -10.89 12.88 -5.92
CA TRP A 85 -11.19 14.27 -6.22
C TRP A 85 -9.93 15.15 -6.25
N ILE A 86 -8.75 14.56 -6.01
CA ILE A 86 -7.48 15.27 -5.89
C ILE A 86 -6.65 15.02 -7.15
N GLU A 87 -6.33 16.10 -7.85
CA GLU A 87 -5.40 16.05 -8.97
C GLU A 87 -3.96 15.94 -8.46
N ARG A 88 -3.22 14.96 -9.00
CA ARG A 88 -1.83 14.68 -8.63
C ARG A 88 -0.95 14.68 -9.88
N ASN A 89 0.31 15.11 -9.76
CA ASN A 89 1.23 15.09 -10.89
C ASN A 89 1.51 13.63 -11.31
N PRO A 90 1.36 13.28 -12.61
CA PRO A 90 1.44 11.89 -13.06
C PRO A 90 2.85 11.27 -12.96
N SER A 91 3.91 12.09 -12.90
CA SER A 91 5.29 11.61 -12.78
C SER A 91 5.69 11.18 -11.37
N MET A 92 4.87 11.47 -10.35
CA MET A 92 5.15 11.11 -8.96
C MET A 92 5.20 9.59 -8.76
N VAL A 93 6.27 9.10 -8.15
CA VAL A 93 6.46 7.67 -7.89
C VAL A 93 5.61 7.27 -6.68
N ARG A 94 4.54 6.52 -6.90
CA ARG A 94 3.69 5.97 -5.84
C ARG A 94 4.41 4.86 -5.08
N LEU A 95 4.46 4.97 -3.75
CA LEU A 95 5.22 4.08 -2.86
C LEU A 95 4.36 3.05 -2.14
N THR A 96 3.04 3.28 -2.07
CA THR A 96 2.04 2.47 -1.36
C THR A 96 0.92 1.95 -2.28
N GLY A 97 1.17 1.88 -3.58
CA GLY A 97 0.18 1.44 -4.57
C GLY A 97 -0.93 2.49 -4.75
N LYS A 98 -2.16 2.18 -4.34
CA LYS A 98 -3.31 3.09 -4.46
C LYS A 98 -3.49 3.98 -3.23
N HIS A 99 -3.71 3.38 -2.05
CA HIS A 99 -4.13 4.11 -0.85
C HIS A 99 -3.55 3.47 0.43
N PRO A 100 -3.18 4.24 1.48
CA PRO A 100 -3.14 5.71 1.54
C PRO A 100 -2.06 6.28 0.62
N PHE A 101 -2.28 7.47 0.06
CA PHE A 101 -1.36 8.02 -0.93
C PHE A 101 -0.03 8.43 -0.30
N ASN A 102 1.06 7.84 -0.79
CA ASN A 102 2.42 8.20 -0.43
C ASN A 102 3.28 8.19 -1.70
N SER A 103 4.03 9.25 -1.94
CA SER A 103 4.78 9.45 -3.17
C SER A 103 6.03 10.30 -2.97
N GLU A 104 7.03 10.06 -3.82
CA GLU A 104 8.20 10.92 -4.00
C GLU A 104 8.36 11.31 -5.48
N ALA A 105 8.98 12.46 -5.73
CA ALA A 105 9.33 12.84 -7.10
C ALA A 105 10.48 11.95 -7.63
N PRO A 106 10.55 11.70 -8.95
CA PRO A 106 11.76 11.15 -9.55
C PRO A 106 12.97 12.02 -9.19
N LEU A 107 14.06 11.42 -8.67
CA LEU A 107 15.16 12.18 -8.06
C LEU A 107 15.82 13.16 -9.03
N ASN A 108 16.03 12.76 -10.28
CA ASN A 108 16.53 13.64 -11.34
C ASN A 108 15.60 14.84 -11.58
N ARG A 109 14.28 14.62 -11.54
CA ARG A 109 13.27 15.67 -11.71
C ARG A 109 13.19 16.61 -10.52
N LEU A 110 13.28 16.09 -9.30
CA LEU A 110 13.38 16.91 -8.08
C LEU A 110 14.54 17.89 -8.18
N MET A 111 15.72 17.40 -8.61
CA MET A 111 16.93 18.21 -8.74
C MET A 111 16.90 19.17 -9.94
N HIS A 112 16.20 18.84 -11.04
CA HIS A 112 16.00 19.74 -12.18
C HIS A 112 15.32 21.07 -11.76
N HIS A 113 14.35 21.00 -10.84
CA HIS A 113 13.66 22.20 -10.33
C HIS A 113 14.46 23.00 -9.27
N GLY A 114 15.60 22.47 -8.82
CA GLY A 114 16.54 23.18 -7.94
C GLY A 114 15.99 23.47 -6.54
N PHE A 115 16.29 24.66 -6.00
CA PHE A 115 16.15 24.96 -4.57
C PHE A 115 14.71 24.90 -4.04
N ILE A 116 13.74 25.40 -4.80
CA ILE A 116 12.31 25.38 -4.44
C ILE A 116 11.60 24.31 -5.27
N THR A 117 11.15 23.25 -4.59
CA THR A 117 10.33 22.20 -5.20
C THR A 117 8.93 22.77 -5.51
N PRO A 118 8.46 22.72 -6.77
CA PRO A 118 7.09 23.12 -7.11
C PRO A 118 6.10 22.17 -6.46
N VAL A 119 4.92 22.69 -6.06
CA VAL A 119 3.97 21.98 -5.19
C VAL A 119 3.56 20.60 -5.75
N PRO A 120 3.27 20.41 -7.05
CA PRO A 120 2.87 19.10 -7.58
C PRO A 120 3.96 18.01 -7.50
N LEU A 121 5.23 18.39 -7.28
CA LEU A 121 6.36 17.46 -7.06
C LEU A 121 6.80 17.37 -5.60
N HIS A 122 6.21 18.15 -4.69
CA HIS A 122 6.54 18.03 -3.27
C HIS A 122 6.11 16.64 -2.77
N TYR A 123 7.00 15.91 -2.11
CA TYR A 123 6.70 14.56 -1.64
C TYR A 123 5.43 14.54 -0.78
N VAL A 124 4.61 13.49 -0.94
CA VAL A 124 3.38 13.32 -0.15
C VAL A 124 3.54 12.13 0.77
N ARG A 125 3.26 12.36 2.06
CA ARG A 125 3.03 11.30 3.04
C ARG A 125 1.64 11.51 3.64
N SER A 126 0.75 10.54 3.45
CA SER A 126 -0.55 10.46 4.11
C SER A 126 -0.70 9.09 4.79
N HIS A 127 -1.20 9.09 6.02
CA HIS A 127 -1.49 7.87 6.80
C HIS A 127 -2.88 7.29 6.53
N GLY A 128 -3.75 8.06 5.87
CA GLY A 128 -5.13 7.73 5.50
C GLY A 128 -5.61 8.65 4.39
N SER A 129 -6.93 8.86 4.30
CA SER A 129 -7.56 9.73 3.31
C SER A 129 -7.42 11.21 3.61
N VAL A 130 -7.40 12.01 2.53
CA VAL A 130 -7.34 13.46 2.61
C VAL A 130 -8.73 14.02 2.95
N PRO A 131 -8.88 14.82 4.03
CA PRO A 131 -10.13 15.49 4.35
C PRO A 131 -10.58 16.46 3.24
N LYS A 132 -11.85 16.38 2.86
CA LYS A 132 -12.52 17.41 2.04
C LYS A 132 -12.79 18.64 2.92
N ALA A 133 -11.81 19.52 3.00
CA ALA A 133 -11.89 20.72 3.82
C ALA A 133 -12.40 21.93 3.02
N SER A 134 -13.09 22.83 3.73
CA SER A 134 -13.58 24.13 3.27
C SER A 134 -12.86 25.23 4.07
N TRP A 135 -12.56 26.38 3.46
CA TRP A 135 -11.89 27.49 4.17
C TRP A 135 -12.78 28.07 5.27
N ASP A 136 -14.02 28.42 4.90
CA ASP A 136 -14.98 29.15 5.73
C ASP A 136 -15.44 28.33 6.95
N ASP A 137 -15.59 27.01 6.78
CA ASP A 137 -16.01 26.09 7.84
C ASP A 137 -14.85 25.62 8.74
N TRP A 138 -13.60 25.94 8.39
CA TRP A 138 -12.45 25.44 9.13
C TRP A 138 -12.08 26.30 10.32
N THR A 139 -11.75 25.60 11.40
CA THR A 139 -11.33 26.21 12.65
C THR A 139 -10.23 25.39 13.32
N VAL A 140 -9.29 26.08 13.96
CA VAL A 140 -8.31 25.48 14.87
C VAL A 140 -8.70 25.79 16.31
N GLU A 141 -8.93 24.74 17.12
CA GLU A 141 -9.12 24.86 18.56
C GLU A 141 -7.76 24.98 19.27
N VAL A 142 -7.63 25.91 20.20
CA VAL A 142 -6.51 26.03 21.13
C VAL A 142 -7.02 25.88 22.55
N THR A 143 -6.57 24.86 23.27
CA THR A 143 -7.17 24.42 24.54
C THR A 143 -6.15 23.80 25.51
N GLY A 144 -6.62 23.23 26.62
CA GLY A 144 -5.79 22.68 27.70
C GLY A 144 -5.26 23.77 28.63
N LEU A 145 -3.96 23.75 28.92
CA LEU A 145 -3.28 24.64 29.86
C LEU A 145 -3.03 26.06 29.29
N VAL A 146 -4.12 26.73 28.96
CA VAL A 146 -4.19 28.13 28.50
C VAL A 146 -5.24 28.90 29.30
N LYS A 147 -5.04 30.22 29.51
CA LYS A 147 -5.99 31.07 30.23
C LYS A 147 -7.29 31.35 29.47
N ARG A 148 -7.22 31.36 28.14
CA ARG A 148 -8.32 31.69 27.23
C ARG A 148 -8.33 30.67 26.09
N PRO A 149 -8.99 29.50 26.26
CA PRO A 149 -9.25 28.59 25.15
C PRO A 149 -10.00 29.32 24.03
N MET A 150 -9.64 29.04 22.77
CA MET A 150 -10.22 29.73 21.61
C MET A 150 -10.39 28.75 20.45
N LYS A 151 -11.40 29.01 19.60
CA LYS A 151 -11.62 28.31 18.34
C LYS A 151 -11.52 29.35 17.23
N LEU A 152 -10.37 29.40 16.57
CA LEU A 152 -10.03 30.42 15.58
C LEU A 152 -10.47 29.94 14.19
N THR A 153 -11.22 30.76 13.45
CA THR A 153 -11.49 30.51 12.01
C THR A 153 -10.24 30.78 11.17
N MET A 154 -10.25 30.35 9.90
CA MET A 154 -9.18 30.69 8.96
C MET A 154 -9.03 32.19 8.77
N ASP A 155 -10.13 32.93 8.64
CA ASP A 155 -10.10 34.39 8.53
C ASP A 155 -9.51 35.07 9.77
N GLN A 156 -9.79 34.56 10.97
CA GLN A 156 -9.16 35.09 12.19
C GLN A 156 -7.67 34.78 12.24
N LEU A 157 -7.25 33.58 11.83
CA LEU A 157 -5.84 33.22 11.76
C LEU A 157 -5.07 34.14 10.79
N VAL A 158 -5.61 34.38 9.59
CA VAL A 158 -4.92 35.17 8.56
C VAL A 158 -4.96 36.67 8.82
N ASN A 159 -6.06 37.21 9.38
CA ASN A 159 -6.23 38.66 9.54
C ASN A 159 -5.89 39.20 10.94
N GLU A 160 -5.96 38.39 12.02
CA GLU A 160 -5.68 38.88 13.39
C GLU A 160 -4.23 38.66 13.86
N PHE A 161 -3.39 38.01 13.05
CA PHE A 161 -2.00 37.68 13.39
C PHE A 161 -1.03 38.05 12.27
N GLN A 162 0.17 38.51 12.64
CA GLN A 162 1.23 38.79 11.68
C GLN A 162 1.80 37.48 11.11
N SER A 163 1.72 37.30 9.79
CA SER A 163 2.29 36.15 9.11
C SER A 163 3.82 36.28 8.93
N ARG A 164 4.53 35.14 8.91
CA ARG A 164 5.88 35.02 8.35
C ARG A 164 5.86 34.21 7.06
N GLU A 165 6.84 34.43 6.20
CA GLU A 165 7.03 33.72 4.93
C GLU A 165 8.53 33.44 4.72
N PHE A 166 8.92 32.18 4.56
CA PHE A 166 10.32 31.75 4.42
C PHE A 166 10.40 30.31 3.85
N PRO A 167 11.52 29.90 3.21
CA PRO A 167 11.69 28.55 2.73
C PRO A 167 11.95 27.56 3.88
N VAL A 168 11.47 26.33 3.75
CA VAL A 168 11.76 25.21 4.67
C VAL A 168 11.88 23.91 3.87
N THR A 169 12.93 23.14 4.13
CA THR A 169 13.02 21.75 3.66
C THR A 169 12.27 20.82 4.60
N LEU A 170 11.27 20.12 4.07
CA LEU A 170 10.58 19.04 4.74
C LEU A 170 11.27 17.73 4.37
N VAL A 171 11.46 16.85 5.36
CA VAL A 171 12.05 15.51 5.17
C VAL A 171 11.20 14.47 5.89
N CYS A 172 10.85 13.39 5.20
CA CYS A 172 10.23 12.23 5.83
C CYS A 172 11.25 11.51 6.72
N ALA A 173 10.86 11.13 7.94
CA ALA A 173 11.69 10.28 8.80
C ALA A 173 12.10 8.96 8.11
N GLY A 174 11.32 8.50 7.13
CA GLY A 174 11.60 7.33 6.29
C GLY A 174 12.43 7.59 5.03
N ASN A 175 12.96 8.79 4.78
CA ASN A 175 13.81 9.04 3.61
C ASN A 175 14.97 8.02 3.57
N ARG A 176 15.33 7.53 2.38
CA ARG A 176 16.31 6.46 2.15
C ARG A 176 16.00 5.12 2.86
N ARG A 177 14.74 4.84 3.23
CA ARG A 177 14.37 3.56 3.88
C ARG A 177 14.68 2.33 3.03
N LYS A 178 14.54 2.40 1.71
CA LYS A 178 14.69 1.21 0.85
C LYS A 178 16.07 0.58 1.00
N GLU A 179 17.13 1.37 1.18
CA GLU A 179 18.47 0.88 1.49
C GLU A 179 18.49 -0.05 2.72
N GLN A 180 17.76 0.29 3.80
CA GLN A 180 17.63 -0.60 4.96
C GLN A 180 16.85 -1.87 4.62
N ASN A 181 15.76 -1.76 3.84
CA ASN A 181 14.94 -2.90 3.41
C ASN A 181 15.67 -3.86 2.46
N MET A 182 16.75 -3.42 1.79
CA MET A 182 17.61 -4.31 1.02
C MET A 182 18.41 -5.27 1.91
N ILE A 183 18.85 -4.80 3.09
CA ILE A 183 19.59 -5.61 4.07
C ILE A 183 18.63 -6.46 4.93
N LYS A 184 17.64 -5.82 5.58
CA LYS A 184 16.64 -6.50 6.43
C LYS A 184 15.30 -5.75 6.33
N GLN A 185 14.21 -6.47 6.09
CA GLN A 185 12.90 -5.86 5.95
C GLN A 185 12.47 -5.15 7.24
N THR A 186 12.15 -3.86 7.12
CA THR A 186 11.57 -2.99 8.16
C THR A 186 10.05 -2.97 8.02
N ILE A 187 9.32 -2.37 8.97
CA ILE A 187 7.85 -2.27 8.89
C ILE A 187 7.37 -1.18 7.91
N GLY A 188 8.27 -0.36 7.36
CA GLY A 188 7.94 0.78 6.50
C GLY A 188 8.10 0.51 5.00
N PHE A 189 7.26 1.18 4.20
CA PHE A 189 7.35 1.15 2.74
C PHE A 189 8.59 1.88 2.20
N ASN A 190 8.98 1.50 0.99
CA ASN A 190 10.24 1.83 0.33
C ASN A 190 10.31 3.29 -0.20
N TRP A 191 10.77 4.23 0.62
CA TRP A 191 11.30 5.50 0.08
C TRP A 191 12.67 5.26 -0.56
N GLY A 192 12.88 5.85 -1.74
CA GLY A 192 14.21 6.16 -2.26
C GLY A 192 14.80 7.37 -1.55
N ALA A 193 15.57 8.18 -2.28
CA ALA A 193 16.24 9.36 -1.76
C ALA A 193 15.47 10.68 -1.99
N ALA A 194 14.22 10.64 -2.48
CA ALA A 194 13.41 11.83 -2.75
C ALA A 194 12.27 12.02 -1.73
N GLY A 195 12.36 11.40 -0.55
CA GLY A 195 11.52 11.68 0.62
C GLY A 195 11.83 13.02 1.29
N VAL A 196 12.14 14.04 0.47
CA VAL A 196 12.59 15.38 0.82
C VAL A 196 12.09 16.37 -0.22
N SER A 197 11.65 17.57 0.19
CA SER A 197 11.24 18.66 -0.70
C SER A 197 11.33 19.99 0.03
N THR A 198 11.48 21.08 -0.71
CA THR A 198 11.62 22.44 -0.15
C THR A 198 10.55 23.35 -0.73
N SER A 199 9.91 24.15 0.10
CA SER A 199 8.91 25.13 -0.34
C SER A 199 9.00 26.39 0.49
N VAL A 200 8.54 27.52 -0.06
CA VAL A 200 8.27 28.74 0.71
C VAL A 200 6.94 28.57 1.42
N TRP A 201 6.93 28.69 2.75
CA TRP A 201 5.73 28.52 3.56
C TRP A 201 5.33 29.86 4.17
N ARG A 202 4.05 30.22 4.07
CA ARG A 202 3.50 31.39 4.75
C ARG A 202 2.44 30.99 5.78
N GLY A 203 2.57 31.56 6.98
CA GLY A 203 1.81 31.14 8.15
C GLY A 203 1.95 32.04 9.37
N VAL A 204 1.14 31.76 10.38
CA VAL A 204 1.14 32.47 11.68
C VAL A 204 2.13 31.82 12.65
N PRO A 205 3.00 32.56 13.34
CA PRO A 205 3.84 32.00 14.40
C PRO A 205 3.03 31.33 15.52
N LEU A 206 3.31 30.05 15.78
CA LEU A 206 2.66 29.26 16.85
C LEU A 206 2.77 29.94 18.22
N CYS A 207 3.93 30.51 18.51
CA CYS A 207 4.18 31.17 19.79
C CYS A 207 3.26 32.38 20.02
N ASP A 208 2.81 33.07 18.96
CA ASP A 208 1.91 34.21 19.07
C ASP A 208 0.45 33.79 19.24
N VAL A 209 0.03 32.69 18.61
CA VAL A 209 -1.26 32.02 18.89
C VAL A 209 -1.32 31.57 20.37
N LEU A 210 -0.27 30.94 20.88
CA LEU A 210 -0.19 30.49 22.27
C LEU A 210 -0.13 31.67 23.27
N LYS A 211 0.55 32.77 22.94
CA LYS A 211 0.51 34.03 23.72
C LYS A 211 -0.90 34.62 23.74
N ARG A 212 -1.60 34.67 22.60
CA ARG A 212 -2.98 35.18 22.51
C ARG A 212 -3.92 34.38 23.42
N CYS A 213 -3.79 33.05 23.44
CA CYS A 213 -4.53 32.15 24.36
C CYS A 213 -4.08 32.25 25.83
N GLY A 214 -2.95 32.91 26.11
CA GLY A 214 -2.41 33.07 27.46
C GLY A 214 -1.93 31.76 28.05
N ILE A 215 -1.08 31.02 27.32
CA ILE A 215 -0.44 29.78 27.75
C ILE A 215 0.14 29.88 29.18
N PHE A 216 -0.09 28.86 30.01
CA PHE A 216 0.39 28.83 31.39
C PHE A 216 1.92 28.65 31.49
N GLY A 217 2.49 29.01 32.65
CA GLY A 217 3.92 28.82 32.96
C GLY A 217 4.29 27.36 33.26
N LYS A 218 5.59 27.03 33.20
CA LYS A 218 6.11 25.69 33.51
C LYS A 218 5.73 25.19 34.91
N LYS A 219 5.71 26.11 35.89
CA LYS A 219 5.26 25.86 37.28
C LYS A 219 3.79 25.44 37.39
N ASN A 220 2.98 25.69 36.36
CA ASN A 220 1.55 25.38 36.31
C ASN A 220 1.26 24.18 35.37
N GLY A 221 2.23 23.28 35.20
CA GLY A 221 2.08 22.04 34.42
C GLY A 221 2.20 22.18 32.90
N ALA A 222 2.24 23.39 32.32
CA ALA A 222 2.38 23.55 30.89
C ALA A 222 3.81 23.19 30.43
N LEU A 223 4.00 21.97 29.93
CA LEU A 223 5.28 21.38 29.51
C LEU A 223 5.32 21.02 28.03
N ASN A 224 4.17 20.64 27.44
CA ASN A 224 4.07 20.15 26.08
C ASN A 224 2.96 20.86 25.31
N VAL A 225 3.05 20.82 23.99
CA VAL A 225 2.01 21.28 23.06
C VAL A 225 1.72 20.15 22.09
N CYS A 226 0.53 19.56 22.22
CA CYS A 226 0.01 18.52 21.33
C CYS A 226 -0.71 19.15 20.14
N PHE A 227 -0.64 18.47 19.00
CA PHE A 227 -1.31 18.83 17.75
C PHE A 227 -2.12 17.63 17.26
N GLU A 228 -3.34 17.88 16.79
CA GLU A 228 -4.21 16.84 16.21
C GLU A 228 -4.77 17.28 14.85
N GLY A 229 -4.73 16.38 13.89
CA GLY A 229 -5.29 16.51 12.54
C GLY A 229 -6.81 16.24 12.50
N ALA A 230 -7.34 16.07 11.31
CA ALA A 230 -8.77 15.87 11.06
C ALA A 230 -9.12 14.46 10.58
N GLU A 231 -8.16 13.73 10.01
CA GLU A 231 -8.35 12.41 9.41
C GLU A 231 -8.67 11.35 10.48
N ASP A 232 -9.70 10.53 10.27
CA ASP A 232 -9.85 9.28 11.01
C ASP A 232 -8.92 8.22 10.40
N LEU A 233 -7.93 7.77 11.16
CA LEU A 233 -6.91 6.84 10.67
C LEU A 233 -7.08 5.44 11.28
N PRO A 234 -6.77 4.37 10.54
CA PRO A 234 -6.95 3.00 11.04
C PRO A 234 -6.04 2.65 12.24
N GLY A 235 -4.94 3.38 12.44
CA GLY A 235 -4.07 3.22 13.61
C GLY A 235 -4.73 3.71 14.90
N GLY A 236 -4.34 3.10 16.03
CA GLY A 236 -4.90 3.46 17.34
C GLY A 236 -6.40 3.20 17.50
N GLY A 237 -7.01 2.41 16.62
CA GLY A 237 -8.44 2.09 16.69
C GLY A 237 -9.37 3.16 16.10
N GLY A 238 -8.94 3.90 15.07
CA GLY A 238 -9.69 5.04 14.52
C GLY A 238 -9.16 6.40 14.99
N SER A 239 -7.95 6.45 15.54
CA SER A 239 -7.42 7.69 16.12
C SER A 239 -7.08 8.74 15.06
N LYS A 240 -7.24 10.02 15.39
CA LYS A 240 -6.74 11.13 14.56
C LYS A 240 -5.22 11.09 14.47
N TYR A 241 -4.61 11.66 13.43
CA TYR A 241 -3.16 11.88 13.45
C TYR A 241 -2.81 12.88 14.57
N GLY A 242 -1.87 12.52 15.45
CA GLY A 242 -1.48 13.41 16.55
C GLY A 242 -0.06 13.17 17.06
N THR A 243 0.52 14.23 17.61
CA THR A 243 1.89 14.26 18.16
C THR A 243 2.07 15.51 19.02
N SER A 244 3.12 15.57 19.85
CA SER A 244 3.50 16.78 20.57
C SER A 244 4.90 17.26 20.26
N ILE A 245 5.18 18.51 20.65
CA ILE A 245 6.53 19.04 20.90
C ILE A 245 6.60 19.62 22.32
N LYS A 246 7.82 19.77 22.84
CA LYS A 246 8.06 20.50 24.09
C LYS A 246 7.62 21.96 23.95
N LYS A 247 6.99 22.49 24.98
CA LYS A 247 6.56 23.88 25.03
C LYS A 247 7.72 24.85 24.83
N GLU A 248 8.91 24.53 25.36
CA GLU A 248 10.10 25.34 25.15
C GLU A 248 10.38 25.56 23.66
N PHE A 249 10.21 24.55 22.80
CA PHE A 249 10.31 24.72 21.34
C PHE A 249 9.14 25.50 20.75
N ALA A 250 7.90 25.21 21.19
CA ALA A 250 6.69 25.89 20.71
C ALA A 250 6.69 27.41 20.98
N MET A 251 7.43 27.86 22.00
CA MET A 251 7.52 29.25 22.43
C MET A 251 8.81 29.95 21.99
N ASP A 252 9.78 29.22 21.42
CA ASP A 252 11.09 29.74 21.01
C ASP A 252 10.96 30.50 19.66
N PRO A 253 11.18 31.84 19.64
CA PRO A 253 11.06 32.62 18.43
C PRO A 253 12.16 32.35 17.41
N SER A 254 13.23 31.63 17.79
CA SER A 254 14.36 31.26 16.92
C SER A 254 14.09 30.02 16.06
N ARG A 255 12.98 29.31 16.30
CA ARG A 255 12.62 28.07 15.61
C ARG A 255 11.61 28.22 14.47
N ASP A 256 11.12 29.45 14.23
CA ASP A 256 10.16 29.78 13.16
C ASP A 256 8.98 28.79 13.00
N ILE A 257 8.44 28.29 14.12
CA ILE A 257 7.30 27.36 14.08
C ILE A 257 6.03 28.12 13.69
N ILE A 258 5.40 27.72 12.58
CA ILE A 258 4.20 28.38 12.03
C ILE A 258 3.02 27.42 11.83
N LEU A 259 1.81 27.98 11.93
CA LEU A 259 0.59 27.45 11.34
C LEU A 259 0.54 27.95 9.90
N ALA A 260 1.03 27.15 8.95
CA ALA A 260 1.07 27.50 7.53
C ALA A 260 -0.30 27.30 6.87
N TYR A 261 -0.70 28.27 6.05
CA TYR A 261 -1.92 28.26 5.23
C TYR A 261 -1.64 28.51 3.74
N MET A 262 -0.38 28.83 3.39
CA MET A 262 0.09 28.94 2.01
C MET A 262 1.43 28.22 1.80
N GLN A 263 1.63 27.72 0.58
CA GLN A 263 2.83 27.04 0.10
C GLN A 263 3.16 27.58 -1.30
N ASN A 264 4.41 28.01 -1.51
CA ASN A 264 4.90 28.61 -2.77
C ASN A 264 4.01 29.75 -3.31
N GLY A 265 3.44 30.58 -2.43
CA GLY A 265 2.61 31.73 -2.81
C GLY A 265 1.14 31.41 -3.14
N GLU A 266 0.72 30.15 -3.05
CA GLU A 266 -0.68 29.72 -3.22
C GLU A 266 -1.23 29.12 -1.92
N CYS A 267 -2.55 28.96 -1.81
CA CYS A 267 -3.15 28.20 -0.70
C CYS A 267 -2.63 26.76 -0.70
N LEU A 268 -2.56 26.12 0.48
CA LEU A 268 -2.12 24.72 0.57
C LEU A 268 -2.92 23.81 -0.39
N ALA A 269 -2.26 22.89 -1.07
CA ALA A 269 -2.95 21.82 -1.78
C ALA A 269 -3.58 20.82 -0.79
N PRO A 270 -4.64 20.08 -1.17
CA PRO A 270 -5.29 19.10 -0.30
C PRO A 270 -4.32 18.09 0.34
N ASP A 271 -3.44 17.47 -0.46
CA ASP A 271 -2.43 16.51 0.00
C ASP A 271 -1.39 17.11 0.98
N HIS A 272 -1.23 18.44 0.98
CA HIS A 272 -0.29 19.15 1.83
C HIS A 272 -0.93 19.81 3.06
N GLY A 273 -2.23 19.64 3.28
CA GLY A 273 -2.87 19.99 4.55
C GLY A 273 -3.88 21.14 4.51
N PHE A 274 -4.48 21.44 3.37
CA PHE A 274 -5.50 22.49 3.24
C PHE A 274 -6.60 22.41 4.31
N PRO A 275 -6.99 23.53 4.96
CA PRO A 275 -6.51 24.90 4.77
C PRO A 275 -5.34 25.30 5.67
N VAL A 276 -4.96 24.48 6.67
CA VAL A 276 -3.91 24.83 7.65
C VAL A 276 -3.16 23.60 8.16
N ARG A 277 -1.84 23.73 8.28
CA ARG A 277 -0.93 22.73 8.85
C ARG A 277 0.08 23.33 9.83
N MET A 278 0.70 22.48 10.63
CA MET A 278 1.97 22.82 11.29
C MET A 278 3.13 22.76 10.29
N ILE A 279 4.07 23.69 10.41
CA ILE A 279 5.45 23.62 9.90
C ILE A 279 6.40 23.84 11.07
N ILE A 280 7.37 22.94 11.24
CA ILE A 280 8.32 22.92 12.35
C ILE A 280 9.73 22.80 11.78
N PRO A 281 10.40 23.91 11.45
CA PRO A 281 11.69 23.89 10.77
C PRO A 281 12.77 23.04 11.47
N GLY A 282 13.53 22.29 10.66
CA GLY A 282 14.58 21.38 11.12
C GLY A 282 14.11 20.12 11.86
N PHE A 283 12.79 19.86 11.96
CA PHE A 283 12.22 18.60 12.45
C PHE A 283 11.82 17.66 11.31
N ILE A 284 11.65 16.37 11.61
CA ILE A 284 10.99 15.43 10.69
C ILE A 284 9.55 15.87 10.35
N GLY A 285 9.13 15.61 9.11
CA GLY A 285 7.77 15.89 8.65
C GLY A 285 6.66 15.20 9.47
N GLY A 286 6.99 14.12 10.20
CA GLY A 286 6.05 13.46 11.13
C GLY A 286 5.63 14.31 12.35
N ARG A 287 6.31 15.43 12.64
CA ARG A 287 5.83 16.39 13.66
C ARG A 287 4.98 17.51 13.06
N MET A 288 4.96 17.64 11.73
CA MET A 288 4.31 18.72 10.99
C MET A 288 2.87 18.35 10.58
N VAL A 289 2.00 18.19 11.58
CA VAL A 289 0.59 17.77 11.43
C VAL A 289 -0.14 18.58 10.34
N LYS A 290 -0.65 17.86 9.34
CA LYS A 290 -1.53 18.39 8.28
C LYS A 290 -2.97 18.48 8.77
N TRP A 291 -3.80 19.28 8.09
CA TRP A 291 -5.24 19.39 8.36
C TRP A 291 -5.51 19.67 9.85
N LEU A 292 -4.78 20.64 10.40
CA LEU A 292 -4.71 20.90 11.83
C LEU A 292 -6.08 21.31 12.37
N LYS A 293 -6.57 20.59 13.39
CA LYS A 293 -7.82 20.90 14.09
C LYS A 293 -7.62 21.36 15.52
N ARG A 294 -6.64 20.84 16.25
CA ARG A 294 -6.49 21.10 17.69
C ARG A 294 -5.03 21.32 18.08
N ILE A 295 -4.83 22.29 18.97
CA ILE A 295 -3.58 22.63 19.65
C ILE A 295 -3.88 22.56 21.15
N ILE A 296 -3.24 21.65 21.87
CA ILE A 296 -3.58 21.34 23.26
C ILE A 296 -2.32 21.51 24.11
N VAL A 297 -2.33 22.43 25.07
CA VAL A 297 -1.21 22.58 26.00
C VAL A 297 -1.38 21.61 27.17
N THR A 298 -0.38 20.77 27.42
CA THR A 298 -0.47 19.63 28.34
C THR A 298 0.73 19.53 29.29
N THR A 299 0.57 18.72 30.33
CA THR A 299 1.68 18.23 31.16
C THR A 299 2.39 17.03 30.51
N PRO A 300 1.71 15.90 30.20
CA PRO A 300 2.34 14.81 29.45
C PRO A 300 2.59 15.18 27.99
N GLU A 301 3.42 14.39 27.31
CA GLU A 301 3.51 14.37 25.84
C GLU A 301 2.20 13.82 25.23
N SER A 302 2.07 13.83 23.91
CA SER A 302 0.87 13.34 23.23
C SER A 302 0.71 11.84 23.41
N GLU A 303 -0.44 11.42 23.95
CA GLU A 303 -0.76 9.99 24.11
C GLU A 303 -1.20 9.31 22.80
N ASN A 304 -1.15 10.03 21.68
CA ASN A 304 -1.62 9.56 20.39
C ASN A 304 -0.83 8.33 19.90
N TYR A 305 -1.53 7.38 19.26
CA TYR A 305 -0.93 6.18 18.69
C TYR A 305 0.29 6.48 17.80
N TYR A 306 0.20 7.49 16.94
CA TYR A 306 1.28 7.87 16.02
C TYR A 306 2.44 8.63 16.68
N HIS A 307 2.31 9.04 17.94
CA HIS A 307 3.40 9.58 18.74
C HIS A 307 4.27 8.47 19.37
N TYR A 308 3.68 7.32 19.72
CA TYR A 308 4.39 6.18 20.29
C TYR A 308 4.80 5.11 19.26
N LYS A 309 3.86 4.67 18.42
CA LYS A 309 4.01 3.53 17.49
C LYS A 309 4.53 3.90 16.09
N ASP A 310 4.96 5.15 15.90
CA ASP A 310 5.56 5.65 14.66
C ASP A 310 6.66 6.69 14.99
N ASN A 311 7.51 7.03 14.02
CA ASN A 311 8.53 8.09 14.13
C ASN A 311 9.54 7.93 15.30
N ARG A 312 10.12 6.73 15.42
CA ARG A 312 11.19 6.39 16.39
C ARG A 312 12.37 5.67 15.73
N VAL A 313 13.57 5.85 16.27
CA VAL A 313 14.77 5.05 15.94
C VAL A 313 15.11 4.19 17.14
N LEU A 314 14.67 2.93 17.12
CA LEU A 314 15.02 1.94 18.14
C LEU A 314 16.41 1.34 17.86
N PRO A 315 17.11 0.78 18.87
CA PRO A 315 18.38 0.08 18.67
C PRO A 315 18.26 -1.07 17.66
N SER A 316 19.33 -1.36 16.93
CA SER A 316 19.32 -2.28 15.78
C SER A 316 18.97 -3.74 16.07
N HIS A 317 19.12 -4.18 17.33
CA HIS A 317 18.70 -5.51 17.78
C HIS A 317 17.19 -5.61 18.08
N VAL A 318 16.49 -4.47 18.19
CA VAL A 318 15.07 -4.43 18.52
C VAL A 318 14.24 -4.52 17.24
N ASP A 319 13.51 -5.62 17.09
CA ASP A 319 12.48 -5.79 16.07
C ASP A 319 11.08 -5.46 16.60
N ALA A 320 10.03 -5.76 15.82
CA ALA A 320 8.67 -5.37 16.16
C ALA A 320 8.12 -6.14 17.37
N ASP A 321 8.50 -7.41 17.53
CA ASP A 321 8.01 -8.28 18.58
C ASP A 321 8.68 -7.91 19.91
N LEU A 322 10.01 -7.75 19.91
CA LEU A 322 10.73 -7.26 21.08
C LEU A 322 10.29 -5.83 21.47
N ALA A 323 10.07 -4.95 20.48
CA ALA A 323 9.59 -3.60 20.74
C ALA A 323 8.22 -3.55 21.44
N ASN A 324 7.34 -4.52 21.13
CA ASN A 324 6.06 -4.68 21.80
C ASN A 324 6.20 -5.32 23.18
N ALA A 325 6.95 -6.43 23.30
CA ALA A 325 7.12 -7.19 24.54
C ALA A 325 7.77 -6.36 25.67
N GLU A 326 8.78 -5.55 25.35
CA GLU A 326 9.53 -4.73 26.31
C GLU A 326 9.19 -3.22 26.25
N ALA A 327 8.03 -2.89 25.68
CA ALA A 327 7.48 -1.52 25.63
C ALA A 327 8.43 -0.43 25.07
N TRP A 328 9.35 -0.79 24.16
CA TRP A 328 10.33 0.14 23.56
C TRP A 328 9.69 1.37 22.91
N TRP A 329 8.47 1.22 22.37
CA TRP A 329 7.65 2.29 21.79
C TRP A 329 7.32 3.43 22.76
N TYR A 330 7.48 3.24 24.06
CA TYR A 330 7.17 4.23 25.10
C TYR A 330 8.43 4.86 25.73
N LYS A 331 9.63 4.38 25.38
CA LYS A 331 10.91 4.92 25.86
C LYS A 331 11.22 6.24 25.12
N PRO A 332 11.26 7.41 25.81
CA PRO A 332 11.26 8.73 25.16
C PRO A 332 12.56 9.08 24.42
N GLU A 333 13.66 8.39 24.74
CA GLU A 333 15.00 8.62 24.16
C GLU A 333 15.04 8.35 22.65
N TYR A 334 14.13 7.52 22.15
CA TYR A 334 14.06 7.11 20.74
C TYR A 334 13.10 7.94 19.89
N ILE A 335 12.47 8.98 20.46
CA ILE A 335 11.56 9.89 19.73
C ILE A 335 12.37 10.74 18.75
N ILE A 336 12.05 10.63 17.46
CA ILE A 336 12.64 11.52 16.46
C ILE A 336 11.96 12.89 16.55
N ASN A 337 12.75 13.95 16.69
CA ASN A 337 12.28 15.33 16.59
C ASN A 337 13.08 16.05 15.50
N GLU A 338 14.31 16.47 15.81
CA GLU A 338 15.23 17.07 14.85
C GLU A 338 15.77 16.02 13.84
N LEU A 339 16.04 16.47 12.62
CA LEU A 339 16.71 15.66 11.60
C LEU A 339 18.19 15.43 11.93
N ASN A 340 18.75 14.34 11.41
CA ASN A 340 20.19 14.12 11.38
C ASN A 340 20.82 14.72 10.10
N ILE A 341 22.13 14.91 10.13
CA ILE A 341 22.94 15.25 8.96
C ILE A 341 22.81 14.14 7.90
N ASN A 342 22.54 14.51 6.65
CA ASN A 342 22.40 13.58 5.53
C ASN A 342 22.89 14.23 4.22
N SER A 343 23.35 13.42 3.28
CA SER A 343 23.69 13.83 1.91
C SER A 343 23.51 12.68 0.93
N VAL A 344 23.22 13.04 -0.32
CA VAL A 344 22.92 12.11 -1.42
C VAL A 344 23.60 12.57 -2.70
N ILE A 345 24.10 11.64 -3.51
CA ILE A 345 24.59 11.88 -4.88
C ILE A 345 23.38 11.82 -5.82
N THR A 346 23.22 12.84 -6.66
CA THR A 346 22.12 12.94 -7.62
C THR A 346 22.60 13.02 -9.07
N THR A 347 23.84 13.47 -9.27
CA THR A 347 24.55 13.43 -10.55
C THR A 347 25.90 12.76 -10.30
N PRO A 348 26.23 11.63 -10.93
CA PRO A 348 25.47 10.96 -12.01
C PRO A 348 24.14 10.36 -11.55
N CYS A 349 23.19 10.25 -12.47
CA CYS A 349 21.91 9.57 -12.26
C CYS A 349 22.07 8.03 -12.27
N HIS A 350 21.05 7.30 -11.80
CA HIS A 350 21.04 5.85 -11.99
C HIS A 350 20.94 5.48 -13.47
N GLU A 351 21.81 4.57 -13.91
CA GLU A 351 21.97 4.10 -15.28
C GLU A 351 22.37 5.20 -16.28
N GLU A 352 22.84 6.35 -15.79
CA GLU A 352 23.58 7.31 -16.60
C GLU A 352 24.86 6.64 -17.11
N ILE A 353 25.18 6.87 -18.39
CA ILE A 353 26.40 6.37 -19.03
C ILE A 353 27.25 7.57 -19.46
N LEU A 354 28.42 7.71 -18.85
CA LEU A 354 29.46 8.64 -19.28
C LEU A 354 30.35 7.93 -20.31
N PRO A 355 30.28 8.27 -21.62
CA PRO A 355 31.17 7.68 -22.61
C PRO A 355 32.62 8.10 -22.35
N ILE A 356 33.56 7.22 -22.66
CA ILE A 356 35.01 7.45 -22.54
C ILE A 356 35.55 7.68 -23.95
N ASN A 357 35.62 8.94 -24.35
CA ASN A 357 36.12 9.34 -25.67
C ASN A 357 36.91 10.65 -25.55
N SER A 358 37.56 11.06 -26.65
CA SER A 358 38.45 12.23 -26.66
C SER A 358 37.76 13.56 -26.31
N TRP A 359 36.43 13.63 -26.30
CA TRP A 359 35.70 14.82 -25.88
C TRP A 359 35.44 14.82 -24.37
N THR A 360 34.99 13.69 -23.81
CA THR A 360 34.71 13.58 -22.38
C THR A 360 35.97 13.54 -21.53
N THR A 361 37.04 12.88 -21.98
CA THR A 361 38.31 12.81 -21.22
C THR A 361 39.15 14.10 -21.28
N GLN A 362 38.65 15.17 -21.89
CA GLN A 362 39.29 16.49 -21.94
C GLN A 362 38.60 17.52 -21.02
N ARG A 363 37.61 17.08 -20.22
CA ARG A 363 36.80 17.95 -19.37
C ARG A 363 36.48 17.23 -18.06
N PRO A 364 36.44 17.94 -16.91
CA PRO A 364 35.99 17.33 -15.68
C PRO A 364 34.51 16.95 -15.77
N TYR A 365 34.15 15.86 -15.12
CA TYR A 365 32.77 15.50 -14.82
C TYR A 365 32.34 16.17 -13.51
N ASN A 366 31.13 16.71 -13.46
CA ASN A 366 30.64 17.49 -12.33
C ASN A 366 29.67 16.64 -11.49
N LEU A 367 30.19 16.03 -10.42
CA LEU A 367 29.40 15.31 -9.42
C LEU A 367 28.54 16.31 -8.64
N ARG A 368 27.27 15.97 -8.39
CA ARG A 368 26.33 16.86 -7.68
C ARG A 368 25.40 16.11 -6.74
N GLY A 369 24.90 16.84 -5.76
CA GLY A 369 23.85 16.36 -4.87
C GLY A 369 23.31 17.41 -3.94
N TYR A 370 22.52 16.94 -2.96
CA TYR A 370 22.02 17.76 -1.86
C TYR A 370 22.58 17.27 -0.51
N ALA A 371 22.55 18.15 0.50
CA ALA A 371 22.75 17.81 1.90
C ALA A 371 21.79 18.61 2.80
N TYR A 372 21.46 18.11 4.00
CA TYR A 372 20.65 18.80 5.00
C TYR A 372 21.04 18.38 6.43
N SER A 373 20.72 19.21 7.43
CA SER A 373 20.74 18.84 8.86
C SER A 373 19.51 19.37 9.59
N GLY A 374 19.24 18.85 10.79
CA GLY A 374 18.14 19.27 11.65
C GLY A 374 18.49 20.43 12.58
N GLY A 375 17.50 20.87 13.37
CA GLY A 375 17.72 21.87 14.44
C GLY A 375 18.14 23.27 13.97
N GLY A 376 18.06 23.52 12.66
CA GLY A 376 18.47 24.77 12.03
C GLY A 376 19.97 24.90 11.80
N LYS A 377 20.70 23.77 11.82
CA LYS A 377 22.16 23.73 11.77
C LYS A 377 22.67 23.87 10.34
N LYS A 378 23.61 24.78 10.09
CA LYS A 378 24.24 24.89 8.77
C LYS A 378 25.02 23.61 8.43
N VAL A 379 24.87 23.09 7.21
CA VAL A 379 25.85 22.16 6.62
C VAL A 379 27.12 22.95 6.33
N THR A 380 28.26 22.54 6.86
CA THR A 380 29.54 23.28 6.76
C THR A 380 30.55 22.63 5.83
N ARG A 381 30.39 21.33 5.55
CA ARG A 381 31.29 20.58 4.67
C ARG A 381 30.54 19.41 4.03
N VAL A 382 30.77 19.18 2.75
CA VAL A 382 30.46 17.91 2.07
C VAL A 382 31.74 17.38 1.45
N GLU A 383 31.96 16.08 1.57
CA GLU A 383 33.18 15.41 1.11
C GLU A 383 32.79 14.21 0.26
N VAL A 384 33.50 14.00 -0.86
CA VAL A 384 33.36 12.82 -1.73
C VAL A 384 34.66 12.03 -1.73
N THR A 385 34.53 10.70 -1.75
CA THR A 385 35.62 9.75 -1.97
C THR A 385 35.34 8.88 -3.21
N MET A 386 36.41 8.46 -3.89
CA MET A 386 36.39 7.55 -5.04
C MET A 386 37.26 6.30 -4.81
N ASP A 387 37.88 6.18 -3.63
CA ASP A 387 38.84 5.12 -3.27
C ASP A 387 38.39 4.30 -2.04
N GLY A 388 37.10 4.39 -1.68
CA GLY A 388 36.52 3.68 -0.53
C GLY A 388 36.59 4.45 0.79
N GLY A 389 37.24 5.62 0.82
CA GLY A 389 37.32 6.51 1.98
C GLY A 389 38.74 6.74 2.50
N GLU A 390 39.76 6.28 1.79
CA GLU A 390 41.18 6.54 2.07
C GLU A 390 41.50 8.02 1.86
N THR A 391 40.99 8.63 0.78
CA THR A 391 41.06 10.06 0.52
C THR A 391 39.69 10.69 0.30
N TRP A 392 39.61 12.01 0.57
CA TRP A 392 38.39 12.79 0.54
C TRP A 392 38.63 14.14 -0.13
N GLN A 393 37.78 14.48 -1.10
CA GLN A 393 37.77 15.76 -1.78
C GLN A 393 36.62 16.62 -1.25
N VAL A 394 36.92 17.86 -0.87
CA VAL A 394 35.91 18.80 -0.33
C VAL A 394 35.11 19.40 -1.48
N CYS A 395 33.79 19.29 -1.40
CA CYS A 395 32.87 19.82 -2.40
C CYS A 395 32.67 21.34 -2.24
N THR A 396 32.36 22.02 -3.34
CA THR A 396 31.79 23.37 -3.29
C THR A 396 30.35 23.27 -2.76
N LEU A 397 29.96 24.18 -1.86
CA LEU A 397 28.60 24.25 -1.31
C LEU A 397 27.86 25.48 -1.83
N ASP A 398 26.62 25.27 -2.26
CA ASP A 398 25.65 26.32 -2.57
C ASP A 398 24.56 26.34 -1.51
N HIS A 399 24.37 27.49 -0.86
CA HIS A 399 23.35 27.76 0.15
C HIS A 399 22.44 28.90 -0.34
N PRO A 400 21.35 28.62 -1.06
CA PRO A 400 20.45 29.67 -1.54
C PRO A 400 19.68 30.37 -0.42
N GLU A 401 19.47 29.70 0.71
CA GLU A 401 18.87 30.28 1.93
C GLU A 401 19.84 31.20 2.67
N LYS A 402 19.37 32.40 3.05
CA LYS A 402 20.01 33.20 4.10
C LYS A 402 19.57 32.71 5.49
N PRO A 403 20.47 32.70 6.49
CA PRO A 403 20.07 32.32 7.85
C PRO A 403 19.00 33.27 8.39
N ASN A 404 18.09 32.74 9.21
CA ASN A 404 17.18 33.60 9.96
C ASN A 404 17.97 34.54 10.91
N LYS A 405 17.30 35.53 11.50
CA LYS A 405 17.93 36.51 12.43
C LYS A 405 18.56 35.93 13.71
N TYR A 406 18.48 34.61 13.91
CA TYR A 406 19.11 33.85 15.00
C TYR A 406 20.21 32.90 14.50
N GLY A 407 20.62 32.99 13.23
CA GLY A 407 21.66 32.17 12.63
C GLY A 407 21.22 30.79 12.14
N LYS A 408 19.91 30.51 12.04
CA LYS A 408 19.39 29.19 11.66
C LYS A 408 19.18 29.03 10.17
N PHE A 409 19.51 27.84 9.66
CA PHE A 409 19.28 27.39 8.28
C PHE A 409 18.25 26.26 8.27
N TRP A 410 17.10 26.47 7.63
CA TRP A 410 15.98 25.53 7.57
C TRP A 410 15.95 24.68 6.30
N CYS A 411 16.84 24.97 5.35
CA CYS A 411 16.83 24.36 4.04
C CYS A 411 18.02 23.43 3.80
N TRP A 412 17.85 22.55 2.82
CA TRP A 412 18.94 21.85 2.17
C TRP A 412 19.94 22.82 1.52
N CYS A 413 21.16 22.35 1.33
CA CYS A 413 22.15 22.98 0.47
C CYS A 413 22.47 22.03 -0.70
N PHE A 414 22.94 22.58 -1.80
CA PHE A 414 23.49 21.78 -2.89
C PHE A 414 25.01 21.71 -2.78
N TRP A 415 25.58 20.64 -3.31
CA TRP A 415 27.02 20.47 -3.38
C TRP A 415 27.45 20.04 -4.78
N SER A 416 28.65 20.43 -5.18
CA SER A 416 29.28 20.03 -6.43
C SER A 416 30.78 19.75 -6.28
N LEU A 417 31.27 18.82 -7.09
CA LEU A 417 32.70 18.52 -7.20
C LEU A 417 33.04 18.20 -8.66
N GLU A 418 34.04 18.88 -9.20
CA GLU A 418 34.61 18.57 -10.51
C GLU A 418 35.71 17.51 -10.33
N VAL A 419 35.61 16.41 -11.07
CA VAL A 419 36.54 15.27 -11.03
C VAL A 419 36.95 14.86 -12.44
N GLU A 420 38.17 14.34 -12.60
CA GLU A 420 38.62 13.85 -13.91
C GLU A 420 37.93 12.54 -14.28
N VAL A 421 37.58 12.37 -15.56
CA VAL A 421 36.93 11.15 -16.05
C VAL A 421 37.81 9.90 -15.86
N LEU A 422 39.13 10.07 -15.81
CA LEU A 422 40.07 8.99 -15.53
C LEU A 422 40.03 8.54 -14.06
N ASP A 423 39.76 9.43 -13.11
CA ASP A 423 39.59 9.07 -11.70
C ASP A 423 38.31 8.24 -11.52
N LEU A 424 37.22 8.66 -12.19
CA LEU A 424 35.96 7.90 -12.25
C LEU A 424 36.10 6.52 -12.91
N LEU A 425 37.02 6.38 -13.86
CA LEU A 425 37.33 5.10 -14.50
C LEU A 425 38.11 4.14 -13.57
N GLY A 426 38.95 4.69 -12.69
CA GLY A 426 39.66 3.93 -11.65
C GLY A 426 38.79 3.59 -10.44
N ALA A 427 37.78 4.42 -10.16
CA ALA A 427 36.84 4.21 -9.06
C ALA A 427 36.00 2.93 -9.24
N LYS A 428 35.75 2.23 -8.13
CA LYS A 428 34.73 1.15 -8.04
C LYS A 428 33.39 1.65 -7.49
N GLU A 429 33.45 2.71 -6.70
CA GLU A 429 32.31 3.43 -6.17
C GLU A 429 32.69 4.86 -5.81
N ILE A 430 31.68 5.72 -5.79
CA ILE A 430 31.74 7.11 -5.34
C ILE A 430 30.89 7.19 -4.09
N ALA A 431 31.41 7.71 -2.98
CA ALA A 431 30.65 7.87 -1.74
C ALA A 431 30.70 9.30 -1.23
N VAL A 432 29.58 9.79 -0.68
CA VAL A 432 29.47 11.16 -0.12
C VAL A 432 29.12 11.14 1.37
N ARG A 433 29.69 12.08 2.12
CA ARG A 433 29.29 12.40 3.51
C ARG A 433 29.27 13.91 3.75
N ALA A 434 28.38 14.36 4.63
CA ALA A 434 28.29 15.75 5.06
C ALA A 434 28.65 15.94 6.55
N TRP A 435 28.93 17.19 6.91
CA TRP A 435 29.16 17.67 8.27
C TRP A 435 28.31 18.92 8.53
N ASP A 436 27.73 19.03 9.72
CA ASP A 436 27.07 20.26 10.18
C ASP A 436 27.97 21.14 11.06
N GLU A 437 27.50 22.35 11.39
CA GLU A 437 28.17 23.31 12.27
C GLU A 437 28.43 22.78 13.69
N THR A 438 27.75 21.71 14.10
CA THR A 438 27.96 21.01 15.39
C THR A 438 28.92 19.82 15.25
N LEU A 439 29.60 19.69 14.10
CA LEU A 439 30.53 18.63 13.76
C LEU A 439 29.92 17.21 13.78
N ASN A 440 28.60 17.09 13.65
CA ASN A 440 27.97 15.79 13.41
C ASN A 440 28.21 15.36 11.95
N THR A 441 28.48 14.08 11.73
CA THR A 441 28.70 13.50 10.39
C THR A 441 27.95 12.18 10.20
N GLN A 442 28.05 11.62 9.01
CA GLN A 442 27.36 10.40 8.58
C GLN A 442 28.22 9.15 8.81
N PRO A 443 27.63 8.04 9.30
CA PRO A 443 28.34 6.78 9.47
C PRO A 443 28.69 6.15 8.11
N GLU A 444 29.83 5.46 8.04
CA GLU A 444 30.24 4.70 6.84
C GLU A 444 29.24 3.58 6.49
N LYS A 445 28.74 2.89 7.53
CA LYS A 445 27.93 1.68 7.44
C LYS A 445 26.48 1.98 7.83
N LEU A 446 25.56 1.26 7.19
CA LEU A 446 24.12 1.38 7.43
C LEU A 446 23.76 0.84 8.82
N ILE A 447 23.07 1.66 9.62
CA ILE A 447 22.57 1.30 10.96
C ILE A 447 21.08 0.99 10.84
N TRP A 448 20.74 -0.31 10.81
CA TRP A 448 19.35 -0.76 10.65
C TRP A 448 18.52 -0.47 11.91
N ASN A 449 17.24 -0.13 11.73
CA ASN A 449 16.24 -0.08 12.80
C ASN A 449 14.88 -0.54 12.29
N VAL A 450 14.01 -1.06 13.18
CA VAL A 450 12.70 -1.65 12.82
C VAL A 450 11.77 -0.74 12.00
N MET A 451 11.87 0.57 12.18
CA MET A 451 11.06 1.57 11.45
C MET A 451 11.66 1.93 10.08
N GLY A 452 12.91 1.55 9.81
CA GLY A 452 13.65 1.97 8.63
C GLY A 452 13.79 3.48 8.53
N MET A 453 14.03 4.15 9.66
CA MET A 453 14.02 5.61 9.77
C MET A 453 15.41 6.21 9.96
N MET A 454 15.54 7.48 9.61
CA MET A 454 16.75 8.30 9.78
C MET A 454 18.01 7.71 9.11
N ASN A 455 17.83 6.93 8.03
CA ASN A 455 18.96 6.34 7.31
C ASN A 455 19.87 7.44 6.74
N ASN A 456 21.09 7.55 7.27
CA ASN A 456 22.05 8.57 6.88
C ASN A 456 23.47 8.03 6.67
N CYS A 457 23.67 6.73 6.42
CA CYS A 457 25.00 6.26 6.04
C CYS A 457 25.49 6.94 4.76
N TRP A 458 26.80 6.85 4.46
CA TRP A 458 27.34 7.40 3.21
C TRP A 458 26.52 6.90 2.03
N PHE A 459 26.07 7.80 1.16
CA PHE A 459 25.35 7.42 -0.04
C PHE A 459 26.38 7.01 -1.10
N ARG A 460 26.27 5.78 -1.60
CA ARG A 460 27.27 5.17 -2.49
C ARG A 460 26.68 4.94 -3.88
N VAL A 461 27.39 5.39 -4.91
CA VAL A 461 27.09 5.11 -6.32
C VAL A 461 28.18 4.20 -6.85
N LYS A 462 27.84 3.00 -7.36
CA LYS A 462 28.83 2.10 -7.96
C LYS A 462 29.10 2.48 -9.42
N THR A 463 30.34 2.24 -9.85
CA THR A 463 30.82 2.47 -11.21
C THR A 463 31.11 1.13 -11.87
N ASN A 464 30.60 0.92 -13.08
CA ASN A 464 30.91 -0.26 -13.90
C ASN A 464 31.30 0.18 -15.32
N ILE A 465 32.23 -0.56 -15.94
CA ILE A 465 32.56 -0.35 -17.36
C ILE A 465 31.53 -1.11 -18.22
N CYS A 466 30.95 -0.42 -19.20
CA CYS A 466 30.01 -0.98 -20.16
C CYS A 466 30.40 -0.62 -21.61
N LYS A 467 29.80 -1.31 -22.58
CA LYS A 467 29.88 -0.96 -24.01
C LYS A 467 28.54 -0.42 -24.47
N PRO A 468 28.26 0.89 -24.31
CA PRO A 468 27.01 1.50 -24.76
C PRO A 468 26.72 1.32 -26.26
N HIS A 469 25.45 1.53 -26.59
CA HIS A 469 24.95 1.57 -27.96
C HIS A 469 25.80 2.52 -28.84
N LYS A 470 26.13 2.08 -30.06
CA LYS A 470 27.17 2.63 -30.99
C LYS A 470 28.62 2.17 -30.76
N GLY A 471 28.91 1.36 -29.74
CA GLY A 471 30.18 0.61 -29.64
C GLY A 471 31.35 1.36 -28.98
N GLU A 472 31.12 2.57 -28.47
CA GLU A 472 32.04 3.23 -27.54
C GLU A 472 32.07 2.49 -26.18
N ILE A 473 33.09 2.76 -25.35
CA ILE A 473 33.17 2.28 -23.97
C ILE A 473 32.66 3.40 -23.06
N GLY A 474 31.93 3.08 -22.00
CA GLY A 474 31.41 4.06 -21.04
C GLY A 474 31.41 3.56 -19.60
N ILE A 475 31.36 4.50 -18.66
CA ILE A 475 31.14 4.25 -17.23
C ILE A 475 29.64 4.35 -16.99
N VAL A 476 29.01 3.28 -16.48
CA VAL A 476 27.62 3.30 -16.03
C VAL A 476 27.57 3.43 -14.50
N PHE A 477 26.65 4.26 -14.02
CA PHE A 477 26.52 4.59 -12.60
C PHE A 477 25.28 3.96 -11.95
N GLU A 478 25.47 3.32 -10.80
CA GLU A 478 24.41 2.62 -10.08
C GLU A 478 24.16 3.26 -8.73
N HIS A 479 22.97 3.79 -8.49
CA HIS A 479 22.54 4.25 -7.16
C HIS A 479 22.27 3.04 -6.24
N PRO A 480 22.15 3.20 -4.91
CA PRO A 480 21.84 2.09 -4.01
C PRO A 480 20.56 1.36 -4.39
N THR A 481 19.47 2.12 -4.59
CA THR A 481 18.13 1.61 -4.87
C THR A 481 17.30 2.62 -5.67
N LEU A 482 16.31 2.15 -6.43
CA LEU A 482 15.25 2.98 -7.02
C LEU A 482 14.01 3.10 -6.09
N PRO A 483 13.20 4.17 -6.15
CA PRO A 483 12.06 4.36 -5.24
C PRO A 483 10.97 3.27 -5.33
N GLY A 484 10.21 3.11 -4.25
CA GLY A 484 9.05 2.21 -4.19
C GLY A 484 9.39 0.73 -4.46
N ASN A 485 8.57 0.07 -5.28
CA ASN A 485 8.77 -1.31 -5.71
C ASN A 485 9.62 -1.45 -7.00
N GLN A 486 10.16 -0.37 -7.55
CA GLN A 486 11.00 -0.43 -8.77
C GLN A 486 12.23 -1.33 -8.56
N SER A 487 12.53 -2.18 -9.53
CA SER A 487 13.75 -2.99 -9.59
C SER A 487 14.92 -2.14 -10.08
N GLY A 488 16.06 -2.18 -9.41
CA GLY A 488 17.25 -1.42 -9.80
C GLY A 488 18.14 -1.06 -8.61
N GLY A 489 19.27 -0.44 -8.91
CA GLY A 489 20.34 -0.11 -7.98
C GLY A 489 21.23 -1.29 -7.58
N TRP A 490 22.46 -0.98 -7.12
CA TRP A 490 23.48 -1.99 -6.85
C TRP A 490 23.13 -2.92 -5.69
N MET A 491 22.40 -2.43 -4.67
CA MET A 491 21.99 -3.28 -3.53
C MET A 491 21.04 -4.40 -3.96
N ALA A 492 20.23 -4.18 -5.00
CA ALA A 492 19.41 -5.25 -5.58
C ALA A 492 20.29 -6.30 -6.26
N LYS A 493 21.24 -5.85 -7.10
CA LYS A 493 22.16 -6.73 -7.83
C LYS A 493 23.02 -7.57 -6.88
N GLU A 494 23.59 -6.98 -5.83
CA GLU A 494 24.35 -7.71 -4.82
C GLU A 494 23.51 -8.76 -4.09
N ARG A 495 22.29 -8.41 -3.64
CA ARG A 495 21.40 -9.38 -2.98
C ARG A 495 21.02 -10.56 -3.87
N HIS A 496 20.96 -10.37 -5.19
CA HIS A 496 20.78 -11.48 -6.15
C HIS A 496 22.06 -12.32 -6.31
N LEU A 497 23.23 -11.69 -6.32
CA LEU A 497 24.54 -12.36 -6.39
C LEU A 497 24.86 -13.14 -5.11
N GLU A 498 24.60 -12.59 -3.93
CA GLU A 498 24.76 -13.26 -2.62
C GLU A 498 23.88 -14.51 -2.54
N LYS A 499 22.58 -14.40 -2.85
CA LYS A 499 21.68 -15.57 -2.94
C LYS A 499 22.19 -16.63 -3.91
N SER A 500 22.79 -16.22 -5.01
CA SER A 500 23.36 -17.12 -6.02
C SER A 500 24.70 -17.74 -5.56
N ALA A 501 25.48 -17.05 -4.73
CA ALA A 501 26.71 -17.56 -4.12
C ALA A 501 26.40 -18.54 -2.97
N ASP A 502 25.44 -18.23 -2.11
CA ASP A 502 24.98 -19.10 -1.03
C ASP A 502 24.39 -20.40 -1.60
N ALA A 503 23.59 -20.33 -2.67
CA ALA A 503 23.10 -21.50 -3.40
C ALA A 503 24.24 -22.38 -3.95
N ASN A 504 25.37 -21.79 -4.36
CA ASN A 504 26.54 -22.54 -4.81
C ASN A 504 27.39 -23.12 -3.66
N SER A 505 27.30 -22.56 -2.44
CA SER A 505 28.11 -23.00 -1.30
C SER A 505 27.73 -24.40 -0.76
N SER A 506 26.51 -24.86 -1.06
CA SER A 506 25.94 -26.12 -0.56
C SER A 506 26.29 -27.37 -1.38
N LEU A 507 27.09 -27.24 -2.46
CA LEU A 507 27.43 -28.34 -3.37
C LEU A 507 28.80 -28.99 -3.05
N LYS A 508 28.79 -30.02 -2.20
CA LYS A 508 29.87 -31.02 -2.14
C LYS A 508 29.42 -32.38 -2.71
N LYS A 509 30.08 -32.79 -3.79
CA LYS A 509 30.11 -34.13 -4.41
C LYS A 509 28.76 -34.76 -4.81
N SER A 510 28.36 -34.58 -6.06
CA SER A 510 28.01 -35.72 -6.93
C SER A 510 28.20 -35.38 -8.41
N VAL A 511 28.24 -36.43 -9.23
CA VAL A 511 28.96 -36.56 -10.51
C VAL A 511 28.22 -35.94 -11.72
N SER A 512 28.94 -35.09 -12.47
CA SER A 512 28.77 -34.67 -13.89
C SER A 512 27.38 -34.68 -14.58
N SER A 513 26.94 -33.48 -15.00
CA SER A 513 26.32 -33.22 -16.33
C SER A 513 26.47 -31.71 -16.67
N PRO A 514 26.53 -31.32 -17.95
CA PRO A 514 27.19 -30.07 -18.35
C PRO A 514 26.34 -28.79 -18.21
N PHE A 515 27.04 -27.68 -17.96
CA PHE A 515 26.54 -26.31 -18.12
C PHE A 515 26.00 -26.08 -19.55
N MET A 516 24.90 -25.33 -19.67
CA MET A 516 24.50 -24.64 -20.91
C MET A 516 24.30 -23.15 -20.66
N ASN A 517 24.45 -22.38 -21.73
CA ASN A 517 24.66 -20.94 -21.71
C ASN A 517 23.45 -20.19 -22.29
N THR A 518 23.27 -18.93 -21.86
CA THR A 518 22.54 -17.83 -22.56
C THR A 518 21.01 -17.90 -22.84
N ALA A 519 20.44 -16.69 -22.94
CA ALA A 519 19.09 -16.30 -23.39
C ALA A 519 17.90 -16.57 -22.45
N SER A 520 17.05 -15.54 -22.26
CA SER A 520 15.69 -15.73 -21.74
C SER A 520 14.93 -16.65 -22.68
N LYS A 521 14.60 -17.86 -22.22
CA LYS A 521 13.84 -18.81 -23.03
C LYS A 521 12.45 -18.27 -23.26
N THR A 522 12.04 -18.26 -24.52
CA THR A 522 10.69 -17.90 -24.92
C THR A 522 9.94 -19.18 -25.30
N PHE A 523 8.71 -19.32 -24.83
CA PHE A 523 7.88 -20.49 -25.11
C PHE A 523 6.53 -20.07 -25.69
N SER A 524 5.88 -20.97 -26.43
CA SER A 524 4.52 -20.81 -26.92
C SER A 524 3.48 -21.35 -25.92
N MET A 525 2.22 -20.89 -26.00
CA MET A 525 1.12 -21.50 -25.22
C MET A 525 1.00 -23.00 -25.49
N SER A 526 1.26 -23.46 -26.72
CA SER A 526 1.25 -24.90 -27.06
C SER A 526 2.30 -25.73 -26.30
N GLU A 527 3.38 -25.11 -25.85
CA GLU A 527 4.36 -25.74 -24.98
C GLU A 527 3.89 -25.69 -23.52
N VAL A 528 3.46 -24.53 -23.02
CA VAL A 528 2.92 -24.38 -21.65
C VAL A 528 1.79 -25.37 -21.39
N ASN A 529 0.86 -25.55 -22.34
CA ASN A 529 -0.27 -26.48 -22.25
C ASN A 529 0.14 -27.93 -21.94
N LYS A 530 1.38 -28.35 -22.21
CA LYS A 530 1.90 -29.71 -21.92
C LYS A 530 2.28 -29.90 -20.45
N HIS A 531 2.53 -28.80 -19.74
CA HIS A 531 2.98 -28.79 -18.34
C HIS A 531 1.78 -28.54 -17.42
N ASN A 532 0.91 -29.54 -17.35
CA ASN A 532 -0.41 -29.45 -16.72
C ASN A 532 -0.67 -30.54 -15.66
N SER A 533 0.36 -31.10 -15.02
CA SER A 533 0.27 -32.20 -14.04
C SER A 533 1.05 -31.92 -12.75
N ALA A 534 0.89 -32.77 -11.72
CA ALA A 534 1.62 -32.63 -10.45
C ALA A 534 3.15 -32.80 -10.59
N ASP A 535 3.61 -33.53 -11.60
CA ASP A 535 5.03 -33.73 -11.92
C ASP A 535 5.57 -32.68 -12.91
N SER A 536 4.70 -31.85 -13.49
CA SER A 536 5.08 -30.74 -14.36
C SER A 536 3.93 -29.73 -14.47
N ALA A 537 3.98 -28.66 -13.66
CA ALA A 537 2.93 -27.65 -13.52
C ALA A 537 3.48 -26.26 -13.87
N TRP A 538 3.24 -25.80 -15.09
CA TRP A 538 3.59 -24.44 -15.51
C TRP A 538 2.36 -23.53 -15.55
N ILE A 539 2.53 -22.24 -15.26
CA ILE A 539 1.48 -21.22 -15.42
C ILE A 539 2.01 -19.99 -16.15
N VAL A 540 1.14 -19.25 -16.82
CA VAL A 540 1.46 -17.91 -17.34
C VAL A 540 0.81 -16.84 -16.47
N VAL A 541 1.58 -15.84 -16.09
CA VAL A 541 1.13 -14.66 -15.35
C VAL A 541 1.85 -13.44 -15.93
N HIS A 542 1.11 -12.41 -16.34
CA HIS A 542 1.62 -11.18 -16.98
C HIS A 542 2.55 -11.44 -18.18
N GLY A 543 2.25 -12.49 -18.98
CA GLY A 543 3.06 -12.88 -20.14
C GLY A 543 4.39 -13.56 -19.78
N HIS A 544 4.62 -13.90 -18.51
CA HIS A 544 5.79 -14.63 -18.04
C HIS A 544 5.40 -16.05 -17.63
N ILE A 545 6.31 -17.01 -17.85
CA ILE A 545 6.03 -18.43 -17.68
C ILE A 545 6.80 -18.95 -16.47
N TYR A 546 6.09 -19.64 -15.59
CA TYR A 546 6.56 -20.07 -14.27
C TYR A 546 6.40 -21.57 -14.10
N ASP A 547 7.48 -22.28 -13.72
CA ASP A 547 7.45 -23.69 -13.34
C ASP A 547 7.21 -23.82 -11.83
N CYS A 548 5.93 -23.96 -11.48
CA CYS A 548 5.48 -24.08 -10.10
C CYS A 548 5.57 -25.51 -9.55
N THR A 549 6.05 -26.50 -10.33
CA THR A 549 6.08 -27.93 -9.93
C THR A 549 6.71 -28.14 -8.56
N ARG A 550 7.85 -27.49 -8.30
CA ARG A 550 8.56 -27.60 -7.02
C ARG A 550 7.89 -26.84 -5.86
N PHE A 551 6.98 -25.90 -6.15
CA PHE A 551 6.26 -25.10 -5.14
C PHE A 551 4.90 -25.67 -4.76
N LEU A 552 4.37 -26.63 -5.51
CA LEU A 552 3.04 -27.23 -5.29
C LEU A 552 2.79 -27.63 -3.82
N LYS A 553 3.81 -28.19 -3.16
CA LYS A 553 3.74 -28.69 -1.77
C LYS A 553 3.85 -27.59 -0.71
N ASP A 554 4.46 -26.45 -1.05
CA ASP A 554 4.70 -25.32 -0.14
C ASP A 554 3.69 -24.18 -0.35
N HIS A 555 2.79 -24.31 -1.32
CA HIS A 555 1.77 -23.32 -1.63
C HIS A 555 0.73 -23.25 -0.49
N PRO A 556 0.46 -22.07 0.11
CA PRO A 556 -0.45 -21.96 1.26
C PRO A 556 -1.92 -22.34 0.99
N GLY A 557 -2.39 -22.29 -0.27
CA GLY A 557 -3.71 -22.81 -0.68
C GLY A 557 -3.71 -24.33 -0.95
N GLY A 558 -2.57 -24.99 -0.80
CA GLY A 558 -2.34 -26.37 -1.23
C GLY A 558 -2.07 -26.50 -2.74
N THR A 559 -1.62 -27.70 -3.12
CA THR A 559 -1.26 -28.12 -4.49
C THR A 559 -2.36 -27.80 -5.52
N ASP A 560 -3.61 -28.12 -5.18
CA ASP A 560 -4.74 -28.03 -6.10
C ASP A 560 -5.00 -26.58 -6.58
N SER A 561 -4.70 -25.57 -5.75
CA SER A 561 -4.86 -24.15 -6.12
C SER A 561 -3.91 -23.67 -7.22
N ILE A 562 -2.76 -24.33 -7.40
CA ILE A 562 -1.87 -24.09 -8.56
C ILE A 562 -2.27 -25.02 -9.71
N LEU A 563 -2.50 -26.31 -9.40
CA LEU A 563 -2.85 -27.28 -10.44
C LEU A 563 -4.14 -26.93 -11.18
N ILE A 564 -5.08 -26.21 -10.58
CA ILE A 564 -6.31 -25.78 -11.25
C ILE A 564 -6.09 -24.74 -12.38
N ASN A 565 -4.88 -24.18 -12.49
CA ASN A 565 -4.46 -23.27 -13.56
C ASN A 565 -3.21 -23.77 -14.32
N ALA A 566 -2.69 -24.95 -13.98
CA ALA A 566 -1.51 -25.51 -14.64
C ALA A 566 -1.79 -25.80 -16.13
N GLY A 567 -0.88 -25.33 -16.98
CA GLY A 567 -0.98 -25.35 -18.43
C GLY A 567 -1.71 -24.16 -19.04
N THR A 568 -2.06 -23.11 -18.29
CA THR A 568 -2.83 -21.96 -18.83
C THR A 568 -2.23 -20.60 -18.44
N ASP A 569 -2.69 -19.54 -19.11
CA ASP A 569 -2.58 -18.17 -18.56
C ASP A 569 -3.66 -18.00 -17.49
N CYS A 570 -3.24 -17.51 -16.33
CA CYS A 570 -4.11 -17.25 -15.19
C CYS A 570 -3.77 -15.89 -14.56
N THR A 571 -3.36 -14.92 -15.38
CA THR A 571 -2.98 -13.57 -14.93
C THR A 571 -4.09 -12.92 -14.10
N GLU A 572 -5.34 -12.97 -14.58
CA GLU A 572 -6.50 -12.38 -13.91
C GLU A 572 -6.85 -13.13 -12.61
N GLU A 573 -6.92 -14.46 -12.64
CA GLU A 573 -7.15 -15.29 -11.45
C GLU A 573 -6.06 -15.07 -10.39
N PHE A 574 -4.80 -14.97 -10.83
CA PHE A 574 -3.66 -14.78 -9.94
C PHE A 574 -3.74 -13.41 -9.25
N ASP A 575 -4.00 -12.35 -10.01
CA ASP A 575 -4.16 -10.99 -9.49
C ASP A 575 -5.40 -10.81 -8.59
N ALA A 576 -6.47 -11.59 -8.80
CA ALA A 576 -7.71 -11.52 -8.01
C ALA A 576 -7.59 -12.10 -6.59
N ILE A 577 -6.63 -13.01 -6.34
CA ILE A 577 -6.52 -13.75 -5.08
C ILE A 577 -5.15 -13.64 -4.39
N HIS A 578 -4.07 -13.24 -5.08
CA HIS A 578 -2.71 -13.22 -4.51
C HIS A 578 -2.22 -11.82 -4.14
N SER A 579 -1.65 -11.71 -2.92
CA SER A 579 -1.00 -10.48 -2.43
C SER A 579 0.35 -10.21 -3.13
N ASP A 580 0.82 -8.95 -3.07
CA ASP A 580 2.13 -8.54 -3.63
C ASP A 580 3.33 -9.35 -3.11
N LYS A 581 3.22 -9.98 -1.92
CA LYS A 581 4.22 -10.92 -1.41
C LYS A 581 4.26 -12.20 -2.23
N ALA A 582 3.10 -12.76 -2.56
CA ALA A 582 2.99 -13.95 -3.40
C ALA A 582 3.43 -13.67 -4.85
N LYS A 583 3.14 -12.47 -5.39
CA LYS A 583 3.66 -12.03 -6.70
C LYS A 583 5.20 -12.01 -6.74
N LYS A 584 5.85 -11.58 -5.64
CA LYS A 584 7.32 -11.61 -5.51
C LYS A 584 7.90 -13.02 -5.34
N MET A 585 7.16 -13.94 -4.70
CA MET A 585 7.56 -15.34 -4.59
C MET A 585 7.39 -16.10 -5.91
N LEU A 586 6.42 -15.73 -6.75
CA LEU A 586 6.21 -16.34 -8.05
C LEU A 586 7.46 -16.20 -8.96
N GLU A 587 8.18 -15.08 -8.88
CA GLU A 587 9.37 -14.82 -9.70
C GLU A 587 10.51 -15.82 -9.47
N ASP A 588 10.61 -16.42 -8.28
CA ASP A 588 11.58 -17.50 -8.00
C ASP A 588 11.27 -18.80 -8.79
N TYR A 589 10.13 -18.89 -9.49
CA TYR A 589 9.72 -20.02 -10.33
C TYR A 589 9.77 -19.70 -11.83
N ARG A 590 10.22 -18.51 -12.24
CA ARG A 590 10.19 -18.09 -13.64
C ARG A 590 11.17 -18.91 -14.48
N ILE A 591 10.68 -19.41 -15.61
CA ILE A 591 11.48 -20.16 -16.60
C ILE A 591 11.58 -19.46 -17.95
N GLY A 592 10.73 -18.47 -18.23
CA GLY A 592 10.75 -17.77 -19.51
C GLY A 592 9.67 -16.71 -19.71
N GLU A 593 9.49 -16.33 -20.98
CA GLU A 593 8.46 -15.39 -21.46
C GLU A 593 7.58 -16.05 -22.52
N LEU A 594 6.32 -15.62 -22.60
CA LEU A 594 5.39 -16.10 -23.61
C LEU A 594 5.61 -15.38 -24.94
N ILE A 595 5.78 -16.13 -26.03
CA ILE A 595 5.87 -15.56 -27.37
C ILE A 595 4.48 -15.03 -27.79
N THR A 596 4.32 -13.71 -27.76
CA THR A 596 3.21 -13.01 -28.40
C THR A 596 3.63 -12.58 -29.80
N THR A 597 3.09 -13.24 -30.84
CA THR A 597 3.27 -12.81 -32.24
C THR A 597 2.41 -11.57 -32.51
N GLY A 598 2.94 -10.40 -32.15
CA GLY A 598 2.28 -9.11 -32.39
C GLY A 598 2.37 -8.68 -33.85
N TYR A 599 1.22 -8.35 -34.44
CA TYR A 599 1.14 -7.53 -35.65
C TYR A 599 1.75 -6.15 -35.37
N ALA A 600 2.93 -5.87 -35.90
CA ALA A 600 3.53 -4.54 -35.86
C ALA A 600 2.92 -3.65 -36.95
N SER A 601 2.42 -2.49 -36.56
CA SER A 601 1.90 -1.46 -37.47
C SER A 601 3.03 -0.52 -37.91
N ASP A 602 3.63 -0.77 -39.07
CA ASP A 602 4.63 0.13 -39.65
C ASP A 602 3.98 1.33 -40.35
N SER A 603 4.41 2.53 -39.98
CA SER A 603 4.06 3.78 -40.65
C SER A 603 5.30 4.57 -41.07
N SER A 604 5.84 4.24 -42.25
CA SER A 604 6.71 5.18 -42.97
C SER A 604 6.46 5.08 -44.48
N THR A 605 6.27 6.24 -45.12
CA THR A 605 5.80 6.36 -46.49
C THR A 605 6.92 6.43 -47.50
N SER A 606 6.92 5.53 -48.49
CA SER A 606 7.32 5.87 -49.87
C SER A 606 6.65 4.94 -50.89
N SER A 607 6.19 5.52 -51.99
CA SER A 607 5.62 4.87 -53.18
C SER A 607 6.51 5.25 -54.40
N PRO A 608 6.31 4.75 -55.65
CA PRO A 608 5.19 3.93 -56.16
C PRO A 608 5.56 2.78 -57.16
N ASN A 609 4.66 1.81 -57.37
CA ASN A 609 3.95 1.57 -58.66
C ASN A 609 3.29 0.18 -58.83
N ASN A 610 2.20 0.17 -59.62
CA ASN A 610 1.61 -0.95 -60.38
C ASN A 610 1.01 -2.17 -59.62
N SER A 611 -0.33 -2.22 -59.48
CA SER A 611 -1.29 -2.66 -60.52
C SER A 611 -2.43 -3.59 -60.02
N VAL A 612 -3.65 -3.01 -59.99
CA VAL A 612 -4.98 -3.52 -60.43
C VAL A 612 -5.57 -4.84 -59.86
N HIS A 613 -6.90 -4.79 -59.63
CA HIS A 613 -7.85 -5.82 -59.16
C HIS A 613 -7.84 -6.07 -57.63
N GLY A 614 -8.97 -6.13 -56.93
CA GLY A 614 -10.38 -5.95 -57.30
C GLY A 614 -11.28 -6.21 -56.08
N ALA A 615 -12.40 -5.49 -55.95
CA ALA A 615 -13.19 -5.44 -54.72
C ALA A 615 -13.87 -6.78 -54.30
N SER A 616 -14.11 -6.96 -52.99
CA SER A 616 -15.45 -7.22 -52.41
C SER A 616 -15.43 -7.35 -50.87
N ASN A 617 -16.36 -6.68 -50.19
CA ASN A 617 -16.69 -6.93 -48.77
C ASN A 617 -17.55 -8.19 -48.65
N VAL A 618 -17.23 -9.10 -47.72
CA VAL A 618 -18.21 -10.04 -47.16
C VAL A 618 -17.84 -10.43 -45.73
N SER A 619 -18.87 -10.46 -44.87
CA SER A 619 -18.83 -10.84 -43.47
C SER A 619 -18.56 -12.34 -43.26
N PHE A 620 -17.75 -12.68 -42.26
CA PHE A 620 -17.70 -14.05 -41.73
C PHE A 620 -18.34 -14.15 -40.34
N LEU A 621 -19.27 -15.08 -40.22
CA LEU A 621 -19.99 -15.45 -38.99
C LEU A 621 -19.09 -16.33 -38.08
N ALA A 622 -19.39 -16.33 -36.79
CA ALA A 622 -18.71 -17.19 -35.82
C ALA A 622 -19.03 -18.70 -36.04
N PRO A 623 -18.11 -19.63 -35.74
CA PRO A 623 -18.33 -21.06 -35.95
C PRO A 623 -19.30 -21.67 -34.92
N ILE A 624 -20.09 -22.64 -35.39
CA ILE A 624 -20.97 -23.48 -34.56
C ILE A 624 -20.11 -24.42 -33.71
N LYS A 625 -20.33 -24.44 -32.38
CA LYS A 625 -19.75 -25.47 -31.49
C LYS A 625 -20.62 -26.73 -31.51
N GLU A 626 -19.99 -27.89 -31.69
CA GLU A 626 -20.63 -29.19 -31.48
C GLU A 626 -21.00 -29.42 -30.02
N VAL A 627 -22.09 -30.17 -29.79
CA VAL A 627 -22.58 -30.53 -28.46
C VAL A 627 -21.79 -31.72 -27.93
N ALA A 628 -20.95 -31.49 -26.92
CA ALA A 628 -20.25 -32.56 -26.21
C ALA A 628 -21.23 -33.43 -25.38
N PRO A 629 -20.97 -34.73 -25.18
CA PRO A 629 -21.83 -35.60 -24.39
C PRO A 629 -21.91 -35.15 -22.92
N THR A 630 -23.11 -35.20 -22.35
CA THR A 630 -23.40 -34.76 -20.98
C THR A 630 -22.70 -35.64 -19.94
N ARG A 631 -21.72 -35.07 -19.22
CA ARG A 631 -21.04 -35.71 -18.09
C ARG A 631 -21.97 -35.80 -16.88
N PRO A 632 -21.88 -36.83 -16.01
CA PRO A 632 -22.70 -36.96 -14.79
C PRO A 632 -22.24 -36.06 -13.64
N VAL A 633 -21.08 -35.41 -13.77
CA VAL A 633 -20.51 -34.46 -12.81
C VAL A 633 -20.43 -33.09 -13.47
N ALA A 634 -20.86 -32.06 -12.75
CA ALA A 634 -20.82 -30.68 -13.21
C ALA A 634 -19.42 -30.05 -13.12
N LEU A 635 -18.74 -30.15 -11.97
CA LEU A 635 -17.40 -29.57 -11.81
C LEU A 635 -16.39 -30.26 -12.73
N VAL A 636 -15.84 -29.49 -13.67
CA VAL A 636 -14.71 -29.88 -14.48
C VAL A 636 -13.47 -29.18 -13.92
N PRO A 637 -12.44 -29.92 -13.46
CA PRO A 637 -11.20 -29.31 -12.99
C PRO A 637 -10.66 -28.31 -14.02
N ARG A 638 -10.21 -27.14 -13.54
CA ARG A 638 -9.69 -25.99 -14.31
C ARG A 638 -10.72 -25.10 -15.00
N GLU A 639 -11.88 -25.62 -15.38
CA GLU A 639 -12.90 -24.87 -16.12
C GLU A 639 -13.80 -24.04 -15.18
N LYS A 640 -14.42 -22.99 -15.72
CA LYS A 640 -15.52 -22.26 -15.08
C LYS A 640 -16.83 -22.84 -15.64
N ILE A 641 -17.74 -23.27 -14.76
CA ILE A 641 -19.08 -23.70 -15.14
C ILE A 641 -20.11 -22.62 -14.75
N PRO A 642 -21.00 -22.19 -15.67
CA PRO A 642 -22.02 -21.21 -15.35
C PRO A 642 -23.18 -21.88 -14.61
N CYS A 643 -23.35 -21.57 -13.33
CA CYS A 643 -24.45 -22.09 -12.51
C CYS A 643 -25.52 -21.00 -12.32
N LYS A 644 -26.80 -21.38 -12.44
CA LYS A 644 -27.92 -20.44 -12.43
C LYS A 644 -28.50 -20.29 -11.04
N LEU A 645 -28.56 -19.07 -10.50
CA LEU A 645 -29.27 -18.80 -9.25
C LEU A 645 -30.77 -19.03 -9.45
N VAL A 646 -31.34 -20.05 -8.82
CA VAL A 646 -32.77 -20.41 -8.96
C VAL A 646 -33.59 -20.09 -7.71
N GLU A 647 -32.97 -20.08 -6.52
CA GLU A 647 -33.64 -19.74 -5.27
C GLU A 647 -32.73 -18.86 -4.39
N LYS A 648 -33.32 -17.92 -3.66
CA LYS A 648 -32.64 -17.05 -2.69
C LYS A 648 -33.57 -16.81 -1.51
N THR A 649 -33.23 -17.38 -0.36
CA THR A 649 -34.09 -17.39 0.83
C THR A 649 -33.36 -16.75 2.01
N SER A 650 -34.01 -15.78 2.68
CA SER A 650 -33.43 -15.11 3.85
C SER A 650 -33.61 -15.98 5.09
N ILE A 651 -32.50 -16.39 5.71
CA ILE A 651 -32.49 -17.14 6.98
C ILE A 651 -32.51 -16.17 8.17
N SER A 652 -31.71 -15.09 8.10
CA SER A 652 -31.66 -14.04 9.13
C SER A 652 -31.60 -12.65 8.47
N HIS A 653 -31.42 -11.60 9.26
CA HIS A 653 -31.22 -10.24 8.73
C HIS A 653 -30.04 -10.17 7.74
N ASP A 654 -28.94 -10.89 8.02
CA ASP A 654 -27.70 -10.88 7.25
C ASP A 654 -27.25 -12.26 6.73
N VAL A 655 -28.10 -13.28 6.74
CA VAL A 655 -27.81 -14.61 6.18
C VAL A 655 -28.80 -14.99 5.08
N ARG A 656 -28.28 -15.57 4.00
CA ARG A 656 -29.06 -16.06 2.85
C ARG A 656 -28.68 -17.51 2.53
N LEU A 657 -29.68 -18.31 2.17
CA LEU A 657 -29.51 -19.54 1.41
C LEU A 657 -29.60 -19.19 -0.08
N PHE A 658 -28.57 -19.54 -0.85
CA PHE A 658 -28.56 -19.42 -2.31
C PHE A 658 -28.55 -20.81 -2.94
N ARG A 659 -29.53 -21.10 -3.81
CA ARG A 659 -29.61 -22.35 -4.56
C ARG A 659 -29.22 -22.13 -6.01
N PHE A 660 -28.23 -22.87 -6.46
CA PHE A 660 -27.72 -22.78 -7.82
C PHE A 660 -28.02 -24.08 -8.58
N ALA A 661 -28.74 -23.97 -9.69
CA ALA A 661 -28.91 -25.07 -10.63
C ALA A 661 -27.62 -25.29 -11.43
N LEU A 662 -27.27 -26.56 -11.60
CA LEU A 662 -26.13 -27.03 -12.38
C LEU A 662 -26.41 -26.94 -13.90
N PRO A 663 -25.38 -27.01 -14.76
CA PRO A 663 -25.55 -26.93 -16.21
C PRO A 663 -26.47 -28.02 -16.82
N SER A 664 -26.61 -29.17 -16.16
CA SER A 664 -27.61 -30.19 -16.47
C SER A 664 -28.34 -30.65 -15.21
N VAL A 665 -29.62 -31.00 -15.35
CA VAL A 665 -30.47 -31.46 -14.25
C VAL A 665 -30.08 -32.85 -13.72
N ASP A 666 -29.40 -33.67 -14.53
CA ASP A 666 -28.98 -35.03 -14.16
C ASP A 666 -27.55 -35.09 -13.58
N GLN A 667 -26.92 -33.94 -13.30
CA GLN A 667 -25.57 -33.85 -12.76
C GLN A 667 -25.57 -33.77 -11.24
N VAL A 668 -24.54 -34.33 -10.60
CA VAL A 668 -24.12 -33.89 -9.24
C VAL A 668 -23.03 -32.81 -9.35
N LEU A 669 -22.85 -32.00 -8.31
CA LEU A 669 -21.78 -30.99 -8.31
C LEU A 669 -20.39 -31.63 -8.48
N GLY A 670 -20.14 -32.77 -7.81
CA GLY A 670 -18.86 -33.50 -7.86
C GLY A 670 -17.75 -32.85 -7.03
N LEU A 671 -18.12 -32.25 -5.90
CA LEU A 671 -17.20 -31.71 -4.91
C LEU A 671 -16.89 -32.78 -3.84
N PRO A 672 -15.63 -33.20 -3.64
CA PRO A 672 -15.29 -34.10 -2.53
C PRO A 672 -15.50 -33.45 -1.16
N VAL A 673 -15.83 -34.25 -0.15
CA VAL A 673 -16.11 -33.76 1.22
C VAL A 673 -14.86 -33.12 1.81
N GLY A 674 -14.96 -31.89 2.32
CA GLY A 674 -13.84 -31.12 2.84
C GLY A 674 -13.17 -30.19 1.81
N LYS A 675 -13.51 -30.32 0.53
CA LYS A 675 -13.11 -29.39 -0.53
C LYS A 675 -14.13 -28.25 -0.70
N HIS A 676 -13.71 -27.19 -1.38
CA HIS A 676 -14.51 -25.99 -1.65
C HIS A 676 -14.52 -25.62 -3.14
N ILE A 677 -15.37 -24.65 -3.50
CA ILE A 677 -15.45 -24.06 -4.84
C ILE A 677 -15.07 -22.58 -4.81
N PHE A 678 -14.55 -22.05 -5.92
CA PHE A 678 -14.50 -20.62 -6.17
C PHE A 678 -15.78 -20.16 -6.87
N LEU A 679 -16.43 -19.14 -6.30
CA LEU A 679 -17.38 -18.31 -7.03
C LEU A 679 -16.61 -17.19 -7.72
N CYS A 680 -16.90 -16.97 -8.99
CA CYS A 680 -16.24 -16.01 -9.86
C CYS A 680 -17.28 -15.02 -10.41
N ALA A 681 -17.11 -13.73 -10.15
CA ALA A 681 -17.96 -12.67 -10.67
C ALA A 681 -17.13 -11.45 -11.08
N THR A 682 -17.46 -10.81 -12.20
CA THR A 682 -16.94 -9.48 -12.52
C THR A 682 -17.81 -8.43 -11.83
N ILE A 683 -17.23 -7.70 -10.88
CA ILE A 683 -17.91 -6.67 -10.07
C ILE A 683 -17.09 -5.38 -10.20
N ASP A 684 -17.73 -4.29 -10.63
CA ASP A 684 -17.07 -2.99 -10.92
C ASP A 684 -15.83 -3.15 -11.82
N ASP A 685 -16.01 -3.86 -12.94
CA ASP A 685 -15.01 -4.22 -13.96
C ASP A 685 -13.76 -4.93 -13.41
N LYS A 686 -13.89 -5.66 -12.30
CA LYS A 686 -12.82 -6.45 -11.69
C LYS A 686 -13.28 -7.87 -11.40
N LEU A 687 -12.45 -8.85 -11.73
CA LEU A 687 -12.66 -10.24 -11.33
C LEU A 687 -12.60 -10.37 -9.80
N CYS A 688 -13.72 -10.75 -9.19
CA CYS A 688 -13.80 -11.13 -7.79
C CYS A 688 -13.95 -12.65 -7.69
N MET A 689 -12.97 -13.29 -7.04
CA MET A 689 -13.02 -14.73 -6.74
C MET A 689 -13.00 -14.95 -5.23
N ARG A 690 -13.92 -15.77 -4.72
CA ARG A 690 -14.01 -16.12 -3.28
C ARG A 690 -14.37 -17.58 -3.10
N ALA A 691 -13.72 -18.22 -2.13
CA ALA A 691 -13.95 -19.62 -1.80
C ALA A 691 -15.22 -19.77 -0.95
N TYR A 692 -16.02 -20.77 -1.25
CA TYR A 692 -17.22 -21.16 -0.51
C TYR A 692 -17.33 -22.69 -0.48
N THR A 693 -17.79 -23.24 0.65
CA THR A 693 -18.14 -24.66 0.77
C THR A 693 -19.66 -24.80 0.73
N PRO A 694 -20.23 -25.59 -0.21
CA PRO A 694 -21.65 -25.91 -0.25
C PRO A 694 -22.15 -26.66 0.99
N THR A 695 -23.39 -26.36 1.34
CA THR A 695 -24.13 -26.94 2.48
C THR A 695 -25.20 -27.96 2.06
N SER A 696 -25.42 -28.14 0.75
CA SER A 696 -26.11 -29.31 0.19
C SER A 696 -25.22 -30.56 0.31
N THR A 697 -25.82 -31.75 0.29
CA THR A 697 -25.03 -32.99 0.22
C THR A 697 -24.26 -33.07 -1.10
N ILE A 698 -23.14 -33.82 -1.10
CA ILE A 698 -22.28 -33.97 -2.28
C ILE A 698 -22.92 -34.75 -3.45
N ASP A 699 -24.01 -35.46 -3.17
CA ASP A 699 -24.80 -36.25 -4.11
C ASP A 699 -26.14 -35.59 -4.50
N GLU A 700 -26.36 -34.33 -4.13
CA GLU A 700 -27.50 -33.55 -4.59
C GLU A 700 -27.47 -33.44 -6.13
N VAL A 701 -28.60 -33.76 -6.77
CA VAL A 701 -28.72 -33.85 -8.23
C VAL A 701 -29.39 -32.58 -8.78
N GLY A 702 -28.79 -32.02 -9.84
CA GLY A 702 -29.26 -30.85 -10.57
C GLY A 702 -28.97 -29.50 -9.92
N GLN A 703 -28.53 -29.47 -8.65
CA GLN A 703 -28.34 -28.22 -7.89
C GLN A 703 -27.32 -28.34 -6.75
N PHE A 704 -26.93 -27.20 -6.18
CA PHE A 704 -26.22 -27.12 -4.90
C PHE A 704 -26.61 -25.85 -4.14
N ASP A 705 -26.45 -25.90 -2.81
CA ASP A 705 -26.84 -24.82 -1.90
C ASP A 705 -25.64 -24.18 -1.20
N LEU A 706 -25.66 -22.86 -1.04
CA LEU A 706 -24.71 -22.09 -0.25
C LEU A 706 -25.44 -21.28 0.84
N VAL A 707 -25.14 -21.54 2.11
CA VAL A 707 -25.45 -20.60 3.19
C VAL A 707 -24.34 -19.55 3.30
N VAL A 708 -24.67 -18.29 3.06
CA VAL A 708 -23.71 -17.18 3.02
C VAL A 708 -24.16 -16.04 3.91
N LYS A 709 -23.23 -15.55 4.73
CA LYS A 709 -23.37 -14.32 5.49
C LYS A 709 -23.08 -13.10 4.59
N VAL A 710 -24.06 -12.21 4.48
CA VAL A 710 -24.01 -10.96 3.71
C VAL A 710 -23.44 -9.86 4.59
N TYR A 711 -22.15 -9.57 4.39
CA TYR A 711 -21.50 -8.45 5.07
C TYR A 711 -21.93 -7.13 4.42
N PHE A 712 -22.98 -6.49 4.93
CA PHE A 712 -23.49 -5.23 4.39
C PHE A 712 -22.54 -4.04 4.62
N LYS A 713 -22.47 -3.17 3.62
CA LYS A 713 -21.84 -1.84 3.68
C LYS A 713 -22.46 -1.01 4.83
N GLY A 714 -21.61 -0.31 5.56
CA GLY A 714 -22.00 0.56 6.67
C GLY A 714 -22.29 -0.13 8.01
N VAL A 715 -22.41 -1.47 8.06
CA VAL A 715 -22.73 -2.19 9.31
C VAL A 715 -21.50 -2.43 10.19
N HIS A 716 -20.37 -2.86 9.61
CA HIS A 716 -19.19 -3.22 10.39
C HIS A 716 -18.16 -2.07 10.48
N PRO A 717 -17.83 -1.54 11.67
CA PRO A 717 -17.01 -0.33 11.80
C PRO A 717 -15.57 -0.49 11.26
N LYS A 718 -15.00 -1.70 11.31
CA LYS A 718 -13.67 -1.98 10.72
C LYS A 718 -13.70 -2.37 9.24
N PHE A 719 -14.89 -2.65 8.69
CA PHE A 719 -15.08 -3.07 7.29
C PHE A 719 -16.25 -2.31 6.65
N PRO A 720 -16.16 -0.97 6.54
CA PRO A 720 -17.29 -0.11 6.17
C PRO A 720 -17.84 -0.38 4.77
N ASN A 721 -17.06 -0.98 3.88
CA ASN A 721 -17.48 -1.35 2.52
C ASN A 721 -18.25 -2.69 2.45
N GLY A 722 -18.32 -3.45 3.55
CA GLY A 722 -18.90 -4.79 3.55
C GLY A 722 -18.07 -5.81 2.76
N GLY A 723 -18.69 -6.94 2.44
CA GLY A 723 -18.12 -8.02 1.64
C GLY A 723 -18.56 -7.90 0.18
N LEU A 724 -17.60 -7.74 -0.73
CA LEU A 724 -17.88 -7.48 -2.16
C LEU A 724 -18.69 -8.61 -2.81
N MET A 725 -18.20 -9.85 -2.73
CA MET A 725 -18.91 -11.03 -3.29
C MET A 725 -20.24 -11.30 -2.59
N SER A 726 -20.31 -11.23 -1.25
CA SER A 726 -21.54 -11.55 -0.53
C SER A 726 -22.67 -10.52 -0.76
N GLN A 727 -22.33 -9.24 -0.92
CA GLN A 727 -23.30 -8.22 -1.34
C GLN A 727 -23.69 -8.36 -2.81
N HIS A 728 -22.74 -8.76 -3.68
CA HIS A 728 -23.07 -9.07 -5.07
C HIS A 728 -24.06 -10.24 -5.15
N LEU A 729 -23.81 -11.35 -4.47
CA LEU A 729 -24.74 -12.48 -4.33
C LEU A 729 -26.13 -12.03 -3.85
N ASP A 730 -26.22 -11.25 -2.77
CA ASP A 730 -27.50 -10.73 -2.26
C ASP A 730 -28.21 -9.82 -3.28
N SER A 731 -27.45 -9.05 -4.07
CA SER A 731 -27.99 -8.21 -5.15
C SER A 731 -28.41 -8.98 -6.41
N LEU A 732 -27.92 -10.22 -6.63
CA LEU A 732 -28.20 -10.97 -7.85
C LEU A 732 -29.72 -11.26 -7.99
N PRO A 733 -30.33 -10.94 -9.14
CA PRO A 733 -31.66 -11.39 -9.50
C PRO A 733 -31.75 -12.91 -9.61
N LEU A 734 -32.93 -13.47 -9.33
CA LEU A 734 -33.21 -14.86 -9.67
C LEU A 734 -33.13 -15.04 -11.19
N GLY A 735 -32.52 -16.14 -11.60
CA GLY A 735 -32.26 -16.48 -12.99
C GLY A 735 -30.92 -15.97 -13.55
N SER A 736 -30.17 -15.15 -12.82
CA SER A 736 -28.79 -14.78 -13.16
C SER A 736 -27.83 -15.98 -13.06
N PHE A 737 -26.75 -15.94 -13.83
CA PHE A 737 -25.68 -16.92 -13.79
C PHE A 737 -24.49 -16.40 -12.99
N LEU A 738 -23.76 -17.33 -12.38
CA LEU A 738 -22.51 -17.10 -11.66
C LEU A 738 -21.52 -18.21 -12.06
N ASP A 739 -20.28 -17.84 -12.35
CA ASP A 739 -19.26 -18.82 -12.71
C ASP A 739 -18.71 -19.53 -11.46
N VAL A 740 -18.70 -20.85 -11.51
CA VAL A 740 -18.18 -21.72 -10.44
C VAL A 740 -16.96 -22.47 -10.96
N LYS A 741 -15.88 -22.52 -10.17
CA LYS A 741 -14.64 -23.23 -10.52
C LYS A 741 -14.20 -24.11 -9.34
N GLY A 742 -13.79 -25.35 -9.62
CA GLY A 742 -13.40 -26.32 -8.59
C GLY A 742 -13.32 -27.76 -9.15
N PRO A 743 -13.20 -28.79 -8.29
CA PRO A 743 -13.05 -28.69 -6.83
C PRO A 743 -11.67 -28.17 -6.39
N LEU A 744 -11.58 -27.57 -5.20
CA LEU A 744 -10.33 -27.04 -4.62
C LEU A 744 -10.16 -27.45 -3.16
N GLY A 745 -8.93 -27.58 -2.70
CA GLY A 745 -8.61 -27.87 -1.30
C GLY A 745 -7.82 -29.17 -1.15
N HIS A 746 -6.99 -29.22 -0.09
CA HIS A 746 -6.02 -30.28 0.13
C HIS A 746 -6.45 -31.29 1.20
N ILE A 747 -7.61 -31.08 1.84
CA ILE A 747 -8.24 -31.97 2.80
C ILE A 747 -9.45 -32.60 2.11
N GLU A 748 -9.54 -33.93 2.18
CA GLU A 748 -10.69 -34.69 1.70
C GLU A 748 -11.08 -35.74 2.75
N TYR A 749 -12.35 -35.77 3.16
CA TYR A 749 -12.87 -36.83 4.02
C TYR A 749 -13.36 -37.99 3.16
N THR A 750 -12.77 -39.17 3.33
CA THR A 750 -13.07 -40.36 2.52
C THR A 750 -13.94 -41.38 3.26
N GLY A 751 -14.45 -41.02 4.45
CA GLY A 751 -15.39 -41.82 5.25
C GLY A 751 -14.74 -42.63 6.37
N ARG A 752 -15.51 -42.92 7.42
CA ARG A 752 -15.16 -43.87 8.51
C ARG A 752 -13.85 -43.51 9.21
N GLY A 753 -13.71 -42.24 9.57
CA GLY A 753 -12.53 -41.65 10.19
C GLY A 753 -11.39 -41.34 9.23
N ASN A 754 -11.46 -41.74 7.96
CA ASN A 754 -10.36 -41.58 7.00
C ASN A 754 -10.38 -40.21 6.32
N PHE A 755 -9.20 -39.61 6.22
CA PHE A 755 -8.94 -38.39 5.47
C PHE A 755 -7.80 -38.63 4.47
N THR A 756 -7.86 -37.93 3.35
CA THR A 756 -6.72 -37.72 2.46
C THR A 756 -6.28 -36.26 2.59
N VAL A 757 -5.08 -36.03 3.13
CA VAL A 757 -4.52 -34.69 3.36
C VAL A 757 -3.22 -34.55 2.57
N HIS A 758 -3.20 -33.64 1.59
CA HIS A 758 -2.14 -33.53 0.57
C HIS A 758 -1.83 -34.88 -0.13
N GLY A 759 -2.84 -35.70 -0.38
CA GLY A 759 -2.69 -37.03 -0.97
C GLY A 759 -2.17 -38.12 -0.02
N LYS A 760 -1.94 -37.81 1.27
CA LYS A 760 -1.54 -38.79 2.29
C LYS A 760 -2.74 -39.23 3.13
N PRO A 761 -2.85 -40.53 3.48
CA PRO A 761 -3.89 -40.98 4.39
C PRO A 761 -3.66 -40.45 5.81
N LYS A 762 -4.73 -40.04 6.47
CA LYS A 762 -4.84 -39.77 7.90
C LYS A 762 -6.11 -40.45 8.43
N PHE A 763 -6.14 -40.71 9.73
CA PHE A 763 -7.26 -41.38 10.38
C PHE A 763 -7.54 -40.75 11.74
N ALA A 764 -8.81 -40.73 12.15
CA ALA A 764 -9.22 -40.43 13.52
C ALA A 764 -10.52 -41.16 13.87
N LYS A 765 -10.63 -41.62 15.12
CA LYS A 765 -11.90 -42.05 15.71
C LYS A 765 -12.68 -40.87 16.30
N LYS A 766 -11.99 -39.77 16.64
CA LYS A 766 -12.59 -38.58 17.27
C LYS A 766 -12.12 -37.29 16.60
N LEU A 767 -13.06 -36.40 16.32
CA LEU A 767 -12.80 -35.12 15.65
C LEU A 767 -13.16 -33.94 16.56
N ALA A 768 -12.16 -33.11 16.88
CA ALA A 768 -12.35 -31.82 17.54
C ALA A 768 -12.51 -30.72 16.49
N MET A 769 -13.73 -30.25 16.25
CA MET A 769 -14.08 -29.33 15.18
C MET A 769 -14.27 -27.89 15.72
N LEU A 770 -13.41 -26.95 15.35
CA LEU A 770 -13.40 -25.57 15.87
C LEU A 770 -13.78 -24.58 14.77
N ALA A 771 -15.01 -24.06 14.84
CA ALA A 771 -15.57 -23.16 13.84
C ALA A 771 -15.67 -21.71 14.35
N GLY A 772 -15.49 -20.74 13.46
CA GLY A 772 -15.67 -19.31 13.75
C GLY A 772 -16.48 -18.58 12.68
N GLY A 773 -17.67 -18.07 13.03
CA GLY A 773 -18.55 -17.36 12.09
C GLY A 773 -18.91 -18.20 10.87
N THR A 774 -18.61 -17.72 9.66
CA THR A 774 -18.84 -18.47 8.41
C THR A 774 -17.97 -19.72 8.24
N GLY A 775 -16.95 -19.92 9.07
CA GLY A 775 -16.08 -21.11 9.05
C GLY A 775 -16.76 -22.43 9.43
N ILE A 776 -18.05 -22.42 9.75
CA ILE A 776 -18.81 -23.65 10.01
C ILE A 776 -19.07 -24.45 8.73
N THR A 777 -19.05 -23.87 7.52
CA THR A 777 -19.53 -24.59 6.32
C THR A 777 -18.65 -25.78 5.87
N PRO A 778 -17.30 -25.76 5.95
CA PRO A 778 -16.49 -26.96 5.72
C PRO A 778 -16.70 -28.03 6.81
N ILE A 779 -16.83 -27.58 8.05
CA ILE A 779 -17.08 -28.43 9.23
C ILE A 779 -18.42 -29.16 9.09
N TYR A 780 -19.48 -28.43 8.76
CA TYR A 780 -20.83 -28.94 8.51
C TYR A 780 -20.85 -29.99 7.40
N GLN A 781 -20.12 -29.78 6.30
CA GLN A 781 -20.06 -30.75 5.21
C GLN A 781 -19.41 -32.08 5.64
N VAL A 782 -18.37 -32.04 6.50
CA VAL A 782 -17.76 -33.25 7.08
C VAL A 782 -18.72 -33.94 8.05
N ILE A 783 -19.40 -33.18 8.93
CA ILE A 783 -20.44 -33.72 9.84
C ILE A 783 -21.54 -34.43 9.04
N GLN A 784 -22.05 -33.79 7.99
CA GLN A 784 -23.10 -34.32 7.14
C GLN A 784 -22.70 -35.63 6.46
N ALA A 785 -21.44 -35.78 6.05
CA ALA A 785 -20.92 -37.02 5.50
C ALA A 785 -20.86 -38.14 6.56
N ILE A 786 -20.31 -37.86 7.74
CA ILE A 786 -20.20 -38.82 8.87
C ILE A 786 -21.57 -39.29 9.35
N LEU A 787 -22.55 -38.38 9.46
CA LEU A 787 -23.89 -38.74 9.95
C LEU A 787 -24.75 -39.45 8.90
N LYS A 788 -24.37 -39.35 7.61
CA LYS A 788 -25.07 -40.03 6.50
C LYS A 788 -24.64 -41.48 6.33
N ASP A 789 -23.38 -41.83 6.63
CA ASP A 789 -22.95 -43.24 6.65
C ASP A 789 -23.26 -43.86 8.04
N PRO A 790 -24.20 -44.81 8.14
CA PRO A 790 -24.50 -45.47 9.42
C PRO A 790 -23.33 -46.31 9.94
N GLU A 791 -22.39 -46.74 9.08
CA GLU A 791 -21.21 -47.52 9.47
C GLU A 791 -20.00 -46.64 9.87
N ASP A 792 -20.17 -45.31 9.88
CA ASP A 792 -19.11 -44.34 10.24
C ASP A 792 -19.18 -43.95 11.72
N GLU A 793 -18.49 -44.72 12.57
CA GLU A 793 -18.50 -44.52 14.03
C GLU A 793 -17.61 -43.37 14.54
N THR A 794 -17.29 -42.38 13.69
CA THR A 794 -16.48 -41.22 14.08
C THR A 794 -17.23 -40.34 15.09
N GLU A 795 -16.65 -40.14 16.28
CA GLU A 795 -17.17 -39.18 17.27
C GLU A 795 -16.79 -37.75 16.90
N ILE A 796 -17.71 -36.81 17.05
CA ILE A 796 -17.58 -35.41 16.64
C ILE A 796 -17.84 -34.49 17.84
N TYR A 797 -16.95 -33.54 18.04
CA TYR A 797 -17.00 -32.54 19.10
C TYR A 797 -16.81 -31.15 18.49
N VAL A 798 -17.90 -30.39 18.34
CA VAL A 798 -17.90 -29.06 17.70
C VAL A 798 -17.86 -27.97 18.77
N VAL A 799 -16.88 -27.07 18.69
CA VAL A 799 -16.87 -25.78 19.41
C VAL A 799 -17.05 -24.68 18.37
N TYR A 800 -18.21 -24.03 18.37
CA TYR A 800 -18.58 -23.03 17.36
C TYR A 800 -18.69 -21.62 17.96
N ALA A 801 -17.71 -20.77 17.65
CA ALA A 801 -17.61 -19.40 18.14
C ALA A 801 -18.26 -18.38 17.19
N ASN A 802 -19.11 -17.52 17.78
CA ASN A 802 -19.86 -16.46 17.09
C ASN A 802 -19.87 -15.17 17.93
N ARG A 803 -20.47 -14.10 17.42
CA ARG A 803 -20.59 -12.83 18.18
C ARG A 803 -21.78 -12.86 19.12
N THR A 804 -22.95 -13.14 18.57
CA THR A 804 -24.22 -13.29 19.26
C THR A 804 -24.92 -14.58 18.82
N GLU A 805 -26.04 -14.92 19.43
CA GLU A 805 -26.89 -16.05 19.06
C GLU A 805 -27.44 -15.93 17.63
N ASP A 806 -27.71 -14.72 17.16
CA ASP A 806 -28.23 -14.44 15.81
C ASP A 806 -27.15 -14.62 14.70
N ASP A 807 -25.88 -14.73 15.08
CA ASP A 807 -24.76 -14.97 14.15
C ASP A 807 -24.54 -16.47 13.84
N ILE A 808 -25.15 -17.38 14.61
CA ILE A 808 -24.90 -18.83 14.52
C ILE A 808 -25.60 -19.40 13.28
N LEU A 809 -24.80 -19.76 12.26
CA LEU A 809 -25.31 -20.38 11.03
C LEU A 809 -25.64 -21.86 11.27
N LEU A 810 -26.67 -22.38 10.59
CA LEU A 810 -27.04 -23.81 10.61
C LEU A 810 -27.35 -24.36 12.01
N ASN A 811 -27.79 -23.48 12.92
CA ASN A 811 -28.05 -23.79 14.33
C ASN A 811 -29.10 -24.92 14.45
N GLU A 812 -30.27 -24.76 13.81
CA GLU A 812 -31.38 -25.70 13.93
C GLU A 812 -31.02 -27.10 13.42
N GLU A 813 -30.23 -27.19 12.35
CA GLU A 813 -29.72 -28.45 11.80
C GLU A 813 -28.67 -29.10 12.72
N LEU A 814 -27.69 -28.34 13.20
CA LEU A 814 -26.65 -28.84 14.12
C LEU A 814 -27.23 -29.34 15.43
N ASP A 815 -28.14 -28.58 16.04
CA ASP A 815 -28.89 -28.97 17.23
C ASP A 815 -29.79 -30.18 16.95
N GLY A 816 -30.44 -30.20 15.79
CA GLY A 816 -31.31 -31.29 15.34
C GLY A 816 -30.55 -32.61 15.13
N TRP A 817 -29.28 -32.54 14.72
CA TRP A 817 -28.38 -33.69 14.60
C TRP A 817 -27.82 -34.13 15.96
N ALA A 818 -27.34 -33.19 16.78
CA ALA A 818 -26.82 -33.51 18.12
C ALA A 818 -27.87 -34.18 19.03
N LYS A 819 -29.16 -33.85 18.85
CA LYS A 819 -30.29 -34.50 19.55
C LYS A 819 -30.63 -35.91 19.02
N LYS A 820 -30.13 -36.30 17.84
CA LYS A 820 -30.41 -37.59 17.18
C LYS A 820 -29.23 -38.56 17.20
N HIS A 821 -28.01 -38.03 17.35
CA HIS A 821 -26.77 -38.81 17.24
C HIS A 821 -25.87 -38.50 18.45
N ASP A 822 -25.82 -39.41 19.42
CA ASP A 822 -24.96 -39.28 20.62
C ASP A 822 -23.46 -39.10 20.30
N ARG A 823 -23.05 -39.49 19.07
CA ARG A 823 -21.71 -39.28 18.52
C ARG A 823 -21.42 -37.85 18.07
N LEU A 824 -22.41 -36.95 17.99
CA LEU A 824 -22.21 -35.52 17.70
C LEU A 824 -22.51 -34.67 18.95
N LYS A 825 -21.49 -33.97 19.45
CA LYS A 825 -21.60 -32.98 20.53
C LYS A 825 -21.33 -31.59 19.94
N VAL A 826 -22.20 -30.62 20.24
CA VAL A 826 -22.07 -29.24 19.78
C VAL A 826 -22.09 -28.30 20.97
N TRP A 827 -21.11 -27.41 21.04
CA TRP A 827 -20.98 -26.39 22.06
C TRP A 827 -20.76 -25.02 21.42
N TYR A 828 -21.59 -24.04 21.79
CA TYR A 828 -21.51 -22.69 21.24
C TYR A 828 -20.72 -21.76 22.17
N VAL A 829 -20.03 -20.79 21.58
CA VAL A 829 -19.39 -19.69 22.31
C VAL A 829 -19.83 -18.39 21.65
N VAL A 830 -20.48 -17.50 22.40
CA VAL A 830 -20.84 -16.16 21.88
C VAL A 830 -20.07 -15.09 22.64
N GLN A 831 -19.55 -14.09 21.93
CA GLN A 831 -18.85 -12.96 22.54
C GLN A 831 -19.76 -12.24 23.55
N GLU A 832 -21.00 -11.96 23.14
CA GLU A 832 -22.04 -11.27 23.90
C GLU A 832 -23.37 -11.99 23.66
N SER A 833 -24.12 -12.29 24.72
CA SER A 833 -25.46 -12.88 24.61
C SER A 833 -26.52 -11.78 24.59
N ILE A 834 -27.46 -11.87 23.64
CA ILE A 834 -28.56 -10.92 23.47
C ILE A 834 -29.91 -11.47 23.96
N ARG A 835 -29.94 -12.67 24.57
CA ARG A 835 -31.15 -13.33 25.06
C ARG A 835 -30.94 -13.83 26.50
N GLU A 836 -31.94 -13.67 27.37
CA GLU A 836 -31.87 -14.25 28.72
C GLU A 836 -31.83 -15.78 28.66
N GLY A 837 -31.00 -16.41 29.51
CA GLY A 837 -30.94 -17.86 29.63
C GLY A 837 -30.01 -18.58 28.63
N TRP A 838 -29.00 -17.90 28.07
CA TRP A 838 -27.94 -18.58 27.31
C TRP A 838 -27.26 -19.69 28.14
N GLN A 839 -27.27 -20.92 27.64
CA GLN A 839 -26.81 -22.13 28.36
C GLN A 839 -25.36 -22.52 28.07
N TYR A 840 -24.68 -21.81 27.16
CA TYR A 840 -23.32 -22.14 26.72
C TYR A 840 -22.31 -21.05 27.13
N SER A 841 -21.07 -21.12 26.65
CA SER A 841 -20.02 -20.20 27.06
C SER A 841 -20.19 -18.77 26.52
N LEU A 842 -19.68 -17.80 27.29
CA LEU A 842 -19.58 -16.39 26.92
C LEU A 842 -18.12 -15.97 26.71
N GLY A 843 -17.90 -15.02 25.79
CA GLY A 843 -16.59 -14.45 25.47
C GLY A 843 -15.91 -15.13 24.28
N PHE A 844 -14.64 -15.51 24.43
CA PHE A 844 -13.82 -16.13 23.40
C PHE A 844 -13.51 -17.59 23.74
N ILE A 845 -13.07 -18.38 22.75
CA ILE A 845 -12.54 -19.72 22.99
C ILE A 845 -11.34 -19.64 23.95
N THR A 846 -11.41 -20.35 25.06
CA THR A 846 -10.34 -20.48 26.06
C THR A 846 -9.91 -21.93 26.22
N GLU A 847 -8.76 -22.14 26.85
CA GLU A 847 -8.28 -23.48 27.22
C GLU A 847 -9.29 -24.27 28.06
N SER A 848 -10.00 -23.61 29.00
CA SER A 848 -11.00 -24.27 29.84
C SER A 848 -12.19 -24.79 29.02
N ILE A 849 -12.70 -23.97 28.09
CA ILE A 849 -13.80 -24.37 27.19
C ILE A 849 -13.38 -25.56 26.32
N LEU A 850 -12.15 -25.56 25.80
CA LEU A 850 -11.66 -26.70 25.01
C LEU A 850 -11.51 -27.96 25.86
N ARG A 851 -10.90 -27.89 27.04
CA ARG A 851 -10.73 -29.03 27.94
C ARG A 851 -12.06 -29.64 28.42
N GLU A 852 -13.14 -28.85 28.45
CA GLU A 852 -14.48 -29.33 28.84
C GLU A 852 -15.25 -29.94 27.67
N HIS A 853 -15.07 -29.44 26.44
CA HIS A 853 -15.98 -29.75 25.31
C HIS A 853 -15.34 -30.45 24.10
N ILE A 854 -14.01 -30.64 24.04
CA ILE A 854 -13.33 -31.45 23.00
C ILE A 854 -12.41 -32.51 23.63
N PRO A 855 -12.12 -33.64 22.95
CA PRO A 855 -11.18 -34.64 23.46
C PRO A 855 -9.76 -34.09 23.60
N GLU A 856 -8.97 -34.71 24.47
CA GLU A 856 -7.52 -34.51 24.55
C GLU A 856 -6.80 -35.21 23.37
N GLY A 857 -5.68 -34.65 22.93
CA GLY A 857 -4.91 -35.12 21.80
C GLY A 857 -4.28 -36.51 22.02
N SER A 858 -4.38 -37.34 20.99
CA SER A 858 -3.94 -38.73 20.93
C SER A 858 -3.75 -39.18 19.47
N GLU A 859 -3.21 -40.38 19.25
CA GLU A 859 -3.04 -40.96 17.90
C GLU A 859 -4.38 -41.21 17.16
N ASP A 860 -5.50 -41.28 17.90
CA ASP A 860 -6.85 -41.51 17.37
C ASP A 860 -7.67 -40.21 17.17
N THR A 861 -7.08 -39.04 17.41
CA THR A 861 -7.78 -37.73 17.34
C THR A 861 -7.21 -36.81 16.27
N LEU A 862 -8.08 -36.13 15.53
CA LEU A 862 -7.72 -35.00 14.69
C LEU A 862 -8.53 -33.76 15.10
N ALA A 863 -7.88 -32.60 15.06
CA ALA A 863 -8.54 -31.31 15.16
C ALA A 863 -8.79 -30.75 13.75
N LEU A 864 -10.00 -30.24 13.51
CA LEU A 864 -10.40 -29.58 12.28
C LEU A 864 -10.76 -28.15 12.64
N ALA A 865 -10.21 -27.13 11.97
CA ALA A 865 -10.51 -25.74 12.31
C ALA A 865 -10.74 -24.86 11.08
N CYS A 866 -11.71 -23.95 11.18
CA CYS A 866 -11.95 -22.94 10.15
C CYS A 866 -12.59 -21.68 10.76
N GLY A 867 -12.04 -20.51 10.45
CA GLY A 867 -12.49 -19.24 11.01
C GLY A 867 -11.45 -18.12 10.84
N PRO A 868 -11.67 -16.95 11.45
CA PRO A 868 -10.76 -15.81 11.32
C PRO A 868 -9.32 -16.16 11.78
N PRO A 869 -8.27 -15.73 11.06
CA PRO A 869 -6.88 -16.06 11.43
C PRO A 869 -6.50 -15.77 12.89
N PRO A 870 -6.96 -14.68 13.54
CA PRO A 870 -6.70 -14.45 14.97
C PRO A 870 -7.29 -15.53 15.90
N MET A 871 -8.44 -16.11 15.55
CA MET A 871 -9.02 -17.23 16.31
C MET A 871 -8.11 -18.46 16.22
N ILE A 872 -7.70 -18.81 15.00
CA ILE A 872 -6.84 -19.96 14.75
C ILE A 872 -5.48 -19.82 15.45
N GLN A 873 -4.84 -18.66 15.30
CA GLN A 873 -3.48 -18.41 15.79
C GLN A 873 -3.38 -18.17 17.30
N PHE A 874 -4.37 -17.51 17.92
CA PHE A 874 -4.27 -17.10 19.33
C PHE A 874 -5.17 -17.88 20.29
N ALA A 875 -6.23 -18.53 19.79
CA ALA A 875 -7.19 -19.27 20.64
C ALA A 875 -7.24 -20.78 20.35
N VAL A 876 -7.06 -21.21 19.09
CA VAL A 876 -7.09 -22.64 18.72
C VAL A 876 -5.71 -23.27 18.89
N GLN A 877 -4.72 -22.90 18.07
CA GLN A 877 -3.40 -23.54 18.05
C GLN A 877 -2.74 -23.61 19.44
N PRO A 878 -2.61 -22.51 20.21
CA PRO A 878 -1.87 -22.55 21.48
C PRO A 878 -2.57 -23.33 22.59
N ASN A 879 -3.88 -23.55 22.49
CA ASN A 879 -4.63 -24.32 23.47
C ASN A 879 -4.73 -25.81 23.07
N LEU A 880 -4.77 -26.12 21.77
CA LEU A 880 -4.61 -27.50 21.27
C LEU A 880 -3.22 -28.07 21.60
N GLU A 881 -2.13 -27.29 21.46
CA GLU A 881 -0.78 -27.72 21.88
C GLU A 881 -0.74 -28.12 23.36
N LYS A 882 -1.34 -27.33 24.26
CA LYS A 882 -1.46 -27.64 25.70
C LYS A 882 -2.38 -28.84 25.99
N MET A 883 -3.19 -29.24 25.03
CA MET A 883 -4.08 -30.40 25.08
C MET A 883 -3.51 -31.58 24.30
N ASN A 884 -2.18 -31.66 24.14
CA ASN A 884 -1.46 -32.79 23.55
C ASN A 884 -1.76 -33.07 22.06
N TYR A 885 -2.31 -32.09 21.31
CA TYR A 885 -2.36 -32.18 19.85
C TYR A 885 -1.03 -31.76 19.23
N ASP A 886 -0.48 -32.57 18.32
CA ASP A 886 0.55 -32.08 17.39
C ASP A 886 -0.12 -31.14 16.38
N VAL A 887 -0.01 -29.83 16.57
CA VAL A 887 -0.64 -28.85 15.66
C VAL A 887 -0.02 -28.79 14.26
N LYS A 888 1.06 -29.54 13.98
CA LYS A 888 1.63 -29.67 12.62
C LYS A 888 1.06 -30.85 11.86
N ASP A 889 0.66 -31.91 12.56
CA ASP A 889 0.20 -33.17 11.94
C ASP A 889 -1.27 -33.49 12.25
N SER A 890 -1.74 -33.20 13.47
CA SER A 890 -3.09 -33.50 13.94
C SER A 890 -4.11 -32.36 13.76
N LEU A 891 -3.69 -31.15 13.40
CA LEU A 891 -4.58 -30.01 13.14
C LEU A 891 -4.72 -29.76 11.63
N LEU A 892 -5.95 -29.92 11.13
CA LEU A 892 -6.34 -29.66 9.75
C LEU A 892 -7.08 -28.32 9.68
N VAL A 893 -6.58 -27.37 8.88
CA VAL A 893 -7.18 -26.04 8.71
C VAL A 893 -7.75 -25.89 7.30
N PHE A 894 -9.04 -25.55 7.21
CA PHE A 894 -9.76 -25.32 5.94
C PHE A 894 -9.69 -23.86 5.47
#